data_AF-A0A2W4IUZ0-F1
#
_entry.id   AF-A0A2W4IUZ0-F1
#
_cell.length_a   1.000
_cell.length_b   1.000
_cell.length_c   1.000
_cell.angle_alpha   90.00
_cell.angle_beta   90.00
_cell.angle_gamma   90.00
#
_symmetry.space_group_name_H-M   'P 1'
#
loop_
_entity.id
_entity.type
_entity.pdbx_description
1 polymer ?
#
loop_
_entity_poly.entity_id
_entity_poly.type
_entity_poly.pdbx_seq_one_letter_code
_entity_poly.pdbx_strand_id
1 'polypeptide(L)'
;MNIFITKLICFTDAVSTQTLTEKAFGVTEEVHARALSAMELSAKARNLYSHIAQNRIIGLVPDMGFNRDGQETKEIGLNSDKSMLLHPESYSAFILYSILTKLINGSVMYLGDPGTGKTSMAMMMGMAAGREYNQLKKEVVHGQPQLTISDLFGNLNLAEYQKGAVKAIFHERITNQQADLIIDEINRIPTKTQSAILNLLAEKYVELFGQVMDVNDRAIFATMNDKNGGGTYDLIDALRDRFNIAVMAYPRNYTYTGITTPDNTSKFPEEYIFKADELNTLRTQIEGLKVSSDAQRRLQFFLSILNTAENAANMPEHGYKANVSGSGVKSSSVFNSKGHDDAKKYPGALIEGTVSDRFLRSVLHYAKALTWFRGKEQCDTEDIAAVITPASLHRFTPSPHFEKIDLMYKYDAWERSRYLWQQAMDKYDTRYPGKQETVSEIKSVSQYFSDEQYEQASAYDNYWDLKDAVEELPDSGGKLSVIYKSMEEFAKDHLEGSEGLEELLAMKLLFYEHYGQVLDGKALQNIITETATPSQVKEKVVQKTSPVAVTNNIANTDSASMKYVKIPGGNNIQFGSTEFDDNPAHTVSLSPFSISETPVTQAMYEQVVGSNPSSFTKTNDKIKAAGITDTGKHPVEKVNWNEANIYAQKLSLLANDIDAKIKKDIKDLCPDDYNKYVLEHPGKGLYRLPTEAEWEHAAQDEGDEPWRDQNSGDRTHSVDEGKANKYGLKMRGNVWQWCADTWDREFWKTTKGQDPVNLSTRGSRVVRGGSWSLSDDDRFRAAYRGSYDANDRLSNLGFRLVRTGE
;
A
#
# COMPACT_ATOMS: atom_id res chain seq x y z
N MET A 1 37.72 -26.61 -14.60
CA MET A 1 38.61 -25.91 -15.56
C MET A 1 38.96 -26.87 -16.70
N ASN A 2 38.00 -27.05 -17.62
CA ASN A 2 38.10 -27.70 -18.93
C ASN A 2 36.80 -27.28 -19.66
N ILE A 3 36.85 -26.12 -20.33
CA ILE A 3 36.81 -26.00 -21.79
C ILE A 3 35.38 -26.26 -22.30
N PHE A 4 34.59 -25.20 -22.48
CA PHE A 4 34.36 -24.63 -23.81
C PHE A 4 33.94 -25.71 -24.82
N ILE A 5 32.64 -25.95 -24.90
CA ILE A 5 31.81 -26.22 -26.09
C ILE A 5 30.56 -26.93 -25.58
N THR A 6 29.47 -26.18 -25.36
CA THR A 6 28.16 -26.52 -25.93
C THR A 6 27.37 -25.23 -26.07
N LYS A 7 27.86 -24.39 -26.99
CA LYS A 7 27.07 -23.35 -27.65
C LYS A 7 26.25 -24.04 -28.75
N LEU A 8 25.02 -23.57 -28.92
CA LEU A 8 24.07 -23.85 -30.01
C LEU A 8 23.37 -25.22 -30.01
N ILE A 9 22.06 -25.17 -29.73
CA ILE A 9 21.00 -25.46 -30.70
C ILE A 9 21.48 -26.37 -31.85
N CYS A 10 21.22 -27.67 -31.73
CA CYS A 10 20.68 -28.57 -32.76
C CYS A 10 21.10 -30.03 -32.51
N PHE A 11 20.17 -30.93 -32.85
CA PHE A 11 20.31 -32.37 -33.06
C PHE A 11 20.36 -33.31 -31.84
N THR A 12 19.22 -34.02 -31.69
CA THR A 12 19.10 -35.49 -31.54
C THR A 12 20.42 -36.25 -31.35
N ASP A 13 20.57 -36.94 -30.23
CA ASP A 13 20.78 -38.38 -30.22
C ASP A 13 20.73 -38.96 -28.80
N ALA A 14 20.12 -40.13 -28.71
CA ALA A 14 19.95 -40.91 -27.49
C ALA A 14 21.31 -41.31 -26.89
N VAL A 15 21.50 -41.10 -25.59
CA VAL A 15 22.61 -41.71 -24.86
C VAL A 15 22.14 -42.27 -23.52
N SER A 16 22.03 -43.60 -23.50
CA SER A 16 22.12 -44.40 -22.28
C SER A 16 23.50 -44.25 -21.65
N THR A 17 23.61 -44.20 -20.33
CA THR A 17 24.37 -45.19 -19.53
C THR A 17 24.42 -44.82 -18.06
N GLN A 18 23.99 -45.78 -17.23
CA GLN A 18 24.30 -45.88 -15.81
C GLN A 18 25.82 -45.73 -15.57
N THR A 19 26.22 -44.94 -14.57
CA THR A 19 27.60 -44.97 -14.06
C THR A 19 27.64 -45.14 -12.53
N LEU A 20 28.62 -45.95 -12.11
CA LEU A 20 28.88 -46.50 -10.78
C LEU A 20 29.09 -45.48 -9.64
N THR A 21 28.98 -44.18 -9.91
CA THR A 21 29.11 -43.07 -8.95
C THR A 21 27.85 -42.82 -8.11
N GLU A 22 26.67 -43.27 -8.55
CA GLU A 22 25.38 -43.03 -7.87
C GLU A 22 25.26 -43.77 -6.51
N LYS A 23 25.97 -44.91 -6.33
CA LYS A 23 25.95 -45.69 -5.09
C LYS A 23 26.68 -45.04 -3.91
N ALA A 24 27.58 -44.09 -4.14
CA ALA A 24 28.39 -43.47 -3.07
C ALA A 24 27.65 -42.34 -2.32
N PHE A 25 26.60 -41.76 -2.92
CA PHE A 25 25.88 -40.61 -2.38
C PHE A 25 24.43 -40.90 -1.95
N GLY A 26 24.01 -42.17 -1.94
CA GLY A 26 22.66 -42.54 -1.51
C GLY A 26 21.54 -41.94 -2.37
N VAL A 27 21.85 -41.44 -3.57
CA VAL A 27 20.84 -40.95 -4.52
C VAL A 27 20.16 -42.17 -5.15
N THR A 28 18.92 -42.43 -4.75
CA THR A 28 18.12 -43.53 -5.31
C THR A 28 17.82 -43.28 -6.79
N GLU A 29 17.75 -44.33 -7.62
CA GLU A 29 17.38 -44.26 -9.06
C GLU A 29 16.12 -43.40 -9.31
N GLU A 30 15.18 -43.42 -8.36
CA GLU A 30 13.94 -42.65 -8.41
C GLU A 30 14.13 -41.12 -8.36
N VAL A 31 15.12 -40.63 -7.61
CA VAL A 31 15.44 -39.19 -7.52
C VAL A 31 16.07 -38.70 -8.82
N HIS A 32 16.96 -39.50 -9.40
CA HIS A 32 17.60 -39.19 -10.68
C HIS A 32 16.59 -39.19 -11.84
N ALA A 33 15.69 -40.18 -11.89
CA ALA A 33 14.61 -40.23 -12.87
C ALA A 33 13.65 -39.03 -12.78
N ARG A 34 13.32 -38.59 -11.55
CA ARG A 34 12.49 -37.39 -11.33
C ARG A 34 13.18 -36.12 -11.83
N ALA A 35 14.47 -35.93 -11.56
CA ALA A 35 15.24 -34.78 -12.04
C ALA A 35 15.33 -34.74 -13.57
N LEU A 36 15.61 -35.88 -14.21
CA LEU A 36 15.67 -35.99 -15.67
C LEU A 36 14.31 -35.65 -16.32
N SER A 37 13.21 -36.16 -15.75
CA SER A 37 11.85 -35.85 -16.22
C SER A 37 11.49 -34.36 -16.10
N ALA A 38 11.99 -33.67 -15.07
CA ALA A 38 11.76 -32.23 -14.88
C ALA A 38 12.51 -31.40 -15.94
N MET A 39 13.75 -31.78 -16.25
CA MET A 39 14.53 -31.14 -17.31
C MET A 39 13.88 -31.31 -18.69
N GLU A 40 13.38 -32.51 -18.99
CA GLU A 40 12.70 -32.81 -20.26
C GLU A 40 11.40 -32.03 -20.42
N LEU A 41 10.53 -32.02 -19.39
CA LEU A 41 9.25 -31.31 -19.44
C LEU A 41 9.44 -29.78 -19.48
N SER A 42 10.42 -29.24 -18.75
CA SER A 42 10.72 -27.81 -18.83
C SER A 42 11.27 -27.43 -20.21
N ALA A 43 12.10 -28.29 -20.82
CA ALA A 43 12.59 -28.09 -22.20
C ALA A 43 11.43 -28.14 -23.20
N LYS A 44 10.49 -29.07 -23.02
CA LYS A 44 9.25 -29.14 -23.82
C LYS A 44 8.45 -27.84 -23.75
N ALA A 45 8.33 -27.24 -22.57
CA ALA A 45 7.64 -25.96 -22.41
C ALA A 45 8.36 -24.80 -23.12
N ARG A 46 9.70 -24.74 -23.03
CA ARG A 46 10.52 -23.76 -23.77
C ARG A 46 10.45 -23.95 -25.30
N ASN A 47 10.36 -25.20 -25.75
CA ASN A 47 10.19 -25.54 -27.15
C ASN A 47 8.80 -25.10 -27.65
N LEU A 48 7.74 -25.33 -26.86
CA LEU A 48 6.39 -24.82 -27.16
C LEU A 48 6.41 -23.28 -27.26
N TYR A 49 7.03 -22.59 -26.31
CA TYR A 49 7.18 -21.13 -26.35
C TYR A 49 7.86 -20.68 -27.66
N SER A 50 8.99 -21.30 -28.00
CA SER A 50 9.76 -20.96 -29.20
C SER A 50 8.95 -21.19 -30.47
N HIS A 51 8.23 -22.31 -30.53
CA HIS A 51 7.36 -22.62 -31.66
C HIS A 51 6.22 -21.60 -31.82
N ILE A 52 5.56 -21.21 -30.71
CA ILE A 52 4.49 -20.21 -30.73
C ILE A 52 5.04 -18.85 -31.17
N ALA A 53 6.16 -18.42 -30.58
CA ALA A 53 6.81 -17.15 -30.86
C ALA A 53 7.27 -17.02 -32.32
N GLN A 54 7.73 -18.10 -32.93
CA GLN A 54 8.23 -18.11 -34.30
C GLN A 54 7.13 -18.30 -35.36
N ASN A 55 6.10 -19.11 -35.06
CA ASN A 55 5.19 -19.63 -36.10
C ASN A 55 3.72 -19.23 -35.91
N ARG A 56 3.30 -18.87 -34.69
CA ARG A 56 1.87 -18.81 -34.33
C ARG A 56 1.40 -17.45 -33.84
N ILE A 57 2.28 -16.51 -33.48
CA ILE A 57 1.84 -15.22 -32.93
C ILE A 57 2.48 -14.03 -33.62
N ILE A 58 1.60 -13.07 -33.83
CA ILE A 58 1.84 -11.75 -34.38
C ILE A 58 2.22 -10.82 -33.22
N GLY A 59 3.39 -10.18 -33.28
CA GLY A 59 3.79 -9.14 -32.31
C GLY A 59 4.55 -9.64 -31.09
N LEU A 60 5.67 -10.36 -31.30
CA LEU A 60 6.63 -10.61 -30.24
C LEU A 60 7.24 -9.28 -29.77
N VAL A 61 6.77 -8.78 -28.63
CA VAL A 61 7.47 -7.75 -27.87
C VAL A 61 8.16 -8.51 -26.73
N PRO A 62 9.50 -8.67 -26.77
CA PRO A 62 10.24 -9.18 -25.62
C PRO A 62 10.22 -8.08 -24.54
N ASP A 63 9.20 -8.12 -23.70
CA ASP A 63 8.97 -7.19 -22.59
C ASP A 63 9.49 -7.75 -21.26
N MET A 64 9.99 -8.99 -21.24
CA MET A 64 10.69 -9.60 -20.11
C MET A 64 12.11 -9.97 -20.51
N GLY A 65 13.06 -9.69 -19.63
CA GLY A 65 14.46 -10.02 -19.83
C GLY A 65 15.10 -10.53 -18.56
N PHE A 66 15.97 -11.52 -18.72
CA PHE A 66 16.68 -12.18 -17.63
C PHE A 66 18.17 -12.21 -17.93
N ASN A 67 18.97 -11.90 -16.92
CA ASN A 67 20.41 -11.97 -17.05
C ASN A 67 20.88 -13.43 -17.00
N ARG A 68 22.01 -13.70 -17.63
CA ARG A 68 22.64 -15.03 -17.61
C ARG A 68 24.14 -14.88 -17.43
N ASP A 69 24.68 -15.63 -16.48
CA ASP A 69 26.10 -15.56 -16.16
C ASP A 69 26.99 -15.75 -17.40
N GLY A 70 27.92 -14.82 -17.59
CA GLY A 70 28.84 -14.81 -18.72
C GLY A 70 28.24 -14.37 -20.06
N GLN A 71 27.01 -13.85 -20.09
CA GLN A 71 26.38 -13.26 -21.29
C GLN A 71 26.01 -11.80 -21.05
N GLU A 72 26.44 -10.93 -21.97
CA GLU A 72 26.19 -9.49 -21.87
C GLU A 72 24.80 -9.11 -22.39
N THR A 73 24.10 -8.27 -21.63
CA THR A 73 22.91 -7.55 -22.07
C THR A 73 23.32 -6.49 -23.10
N LYS A 74 22.64 -6.46 -24.24
CA LYS A 74 22.94 -5.53 -25.33
C LYS A 74 21.96 -4.37 -25.32
N GLU A 75 22.48 -3.15 -25.37
CA GLU A 75 21.66 -1.97 -25.58
C GLU A 75 21.52 -1.69 -27.08
N ILE A 76 20.28 -1.57 -27.57
CA ILE A 76 19.97 -1.21 -28.95
C ILE A 76 19.28 0.14 -28.96
N GLY A 77 19.88 1.11 -29.64
CA GLY A 77 19.23 2.39 -29.93
C GLY A 77 18.04 2.20 -30.88
N LEU A 78 16.86 2.63 -30.47
CA LEU A 78 15.65 2.67 -31.30
C LEU A 78 15.58 3.98 -32.10
N ASN A 79 15.97 5.11 -31.48
CA ASN A 79 16.12 6.42 -32.11
C ASN A 79 17.06 7.32 -31.26
N SER A 80 17.12 8.63 -31.55
CA SER A 80 18.01 9.60 -30.87
C SER A 80 17.88 9.61 -29.35
N ASP A 81 16.70 9.27 -28.82
CA ASP A 81 16.36 9.49 -27.41
C ASP A 81 15.85 8.22 -26.70
N LYS A 82 15.86 7.06 -27.39
CA LYS A 82 15.34 5.79 -26.84
C LYS A 82 16.25 4.62 -27.17
N SER A 83 16.55 3.82 -26.17
CA SER A 83 17.23 2.54 -26.29
C SER A 83 16.39 1.41 -25.68
N MET A 84 16.70 0.17 -26.05
CA MET A 84 16.09 -1.03 -25.52
C MET A 84 17.20 -1.98 -25.08
N LEU A 85 17.07 -2.54 -23.88
CA LEU A 85 17.96 -3.59 -23.39
C LEU A 85 17.47 -4.95 -23.89
N LEU A 86 18.32 -5.66 -24.62
CA LEU A 86 18.13 -7.04 -24.99
C LEU A 86 18.93 -7.94 -24.05
N HIS A 87 18.19 -8.64 -23.20
CA HIS A 87 18.76 -9.62 -22.29
C HIS A 87 19.04 -10.94 -23.02
N PRO A 88 20.05 -11.71 -22.57
CA PRO A 88 20.36 -13.04 -23.11
C PRO A 88 19.15 -13.98 -23.17
N GLU A 89 18.30 -13.93 -22.15
CA GLU A 89 17.04 -14.64 -22.09
C GLU A 89 15.90 -13.62 -22.09
N SER A 90 15.19 -13.50 -23.21
CA SER A 90 14.11 -12.53 -23.37
C SER A 90 12.81 -13.21 -23.78
N TYR A 91 11.72 -12.83 -23.14
CA TYR A 91 10.40 -13.43 -23.35
C TYR A 91 9.33 -12.36 -23.55
N SER A 92 8.29 -12.72 -24.30
CA SER A 92 7.03 -11.99 -24.30
C SER A 92 6.17 -12.51 -23.16
N ALA A 93 5.81 -11.63 -22.24
CA ALA A 93 4.92 -11.89 -21.11
C ALA A 93 3.60 -12.49 -21.58
N PHE A 94 3.04 -11.98 -22.68
CA PHE A 94 1.80 -12.48 -23.25
C PHE A 94 1.88 -13.97 -23.60
N ILE A 95 2.96 -14.43 -24.24
CA ILE A 95 3.14 -15.84 -24.59
C ILE A 95 3.50 -16.66 -23.36
N LEU A 96 4.51 -16.21 -22.61
CA LEU A 96 5.07 -16.96 -21.49
C LEU A 96 4.03 -17.23 -20.42
N TYR A 97 3.33 -16.20 -19.95
CA TYR A 97 2.32 -16.37 -18.91
C TYR A 97 1.08 -17.14 -19.36
N SER A 98 0.77 -17.16 -20.65
CA SER A 98 -0.28 -18.04 -21.20
C SER A 98 0.10 -19.50 -21.00
N ILE A 99 1.35 -19.86 -21.34
CA ILE A 99 1.89 -21.21 -21.15
C ILE A 99 1.92 -21.55 -19.66
N LEU A 100 2.51 -20.68 -18.82
CA LEU A 100 2.58 -20.92 -17.38
C LEU A 100 1.19 -21.14 -16.79
N THR A 101 0.21 -20.31 -17.15
CA THR A 101 -1.20 -20.44 -16.72
C THR A 101 -1.75 -21.83 -17.06
N LYS A 102 -1.49 -22.33 -18.26
CA LYS A 102 -1.92 -23.68 -18.65
C LYS A 102 -1.27 -24.77 -17.79
N LEU A 103 0.04 -24.65 -17.59
CA LEU A 103 0.83 -25.64 -16.84
C LEU A 103 0.34 -25.76 -15.40
N ILE A 104 0.01 -24.65 -14.75
CA ILE A 104 -0.38 -24.63 -13.32
C ILE A 104 -1.88 -24.55 -13.05
N ASN A 105 -2.74 -24.69 -14.07
CA ASN A 105 -4.19 -24.44 -13.94
C ASN A 105 -4.52 -23.05 -13.35
N GLY A 106 -3.72 -22.04 -13.70
CA GLY A 106 -3.93 -20.68 -13.23
C GLY A 106 -5.11 -19.99 -13.93
N SER A 107 -5.32 -18.72 -13.56
CA SER A 107 -6.27 -17.84 -14.24
C SER A 107 -5.59 -16.55 -14.72
N VAL A 108 -5.75 -16.25 -16.00
CA VAL A 108 -5.17 -15.05 -16.63
C VAL A 108 -6.24 -14.22 -17.34
N MET A 109 -6.12 -12.90 -17.20
CA MET A 109 -6.89 -11.93 -17.95
C MET A 109 -6.00 -11.24 -19.00
N TYR A 110 -6.34 -11.38 -20.27
CA TYR A 110 -5.67 -10.70 -21.38
C TYR A 110 -6.28 -9.32 -21.59
N LEU A 111 -5.45 -8.29 -21.48
CA LEU A 111 -5.80 -6.88 -21.64
C LEU A 111 -5.26 -6.36 -22.98
N GLY A 112 -6.06 -5.65 -23.76
CA GLY A 112 -5.54 -4.95 -24.95
C GLY A 112 -6.60 -4.73 -26.02
N ASP A 113 -6.21 -4.12 -27.14
CA ASP A 113 -7.13 -3.76 -28.21
C ASP A 113 -7.75 -4.96 -28.94
N PRO A 114 -8.89 -4.76 -29.63
CA PRO A 114 -9.43 -5.77 -30.53
C PRO A 114 -8.40 -6.21 -31.58
N GLY A 115 -8.37 -7.51 -31.88
CA GLY A 115 -7.50 -8.05 -32.94
C GLY A 115 -6.05 -8.35 -32.54
N THR A 116 -5.67 -8.22 -31.26
CA THR A 116 -4.32 -8.58 -30.77
C THR A 116 -4.09 -10.08 -30.55
N GLY A 117 -5.03 -10.94 -30.94
CA GLY A 117 -4.88 -12.40 -30.87
C GLY A 117 -5.16 -13.02 -29.50
N LYS A 118 -5.78 -12.28 -28.57
CA LYS A 118 -6.13 -12.73 -27.20
C LYS A 118 -6.87 -14.07 -27.16
N THR A 119 -7.96 -14.19 -27.92
CA THR A 119 -8.79 -15.40 -27.96
C THR A 119 -8.05 -16.57 -28.58
N SER A 120 -7.30 -16.30 -29.68
CA SER A 120 -6.47 -17.31 -30.33
C SER A 120 -5.39 -17.85 -29.40
N MET A 121 -4.78 -16.99 -28.58
CA MET A 121 -3.81 -17.41 -27.55
C MET A 121 -4.43 -18.37 -26.54
N ALA A 122 -5.59 -18.03 -25.98
CA ALA A 122 -6.31 -18.90 -25.05
C ALA A 122 -6.60 -20.27 -25.69
N MET A 123 -7.06 -20.29 -26.95
CA MET A 123 -7.34 -21.52 -27.67
C MET A 123 -6.08 -22.36 -27.91
N MET A 124 -4.95 -21.73 -28.22
CA MET A 124 -3.68 -22.45 -28.39
C MET A 124 -3.24 -23.17 -27.11
N MET A 125 -3.58 -22.67 -25.92
CA MET A 125 -3.29 -23.39 -24.67
C MET A 125 -4.12 -24.67 -24.52
N GLY A 126 -5.36 -24.65 -25.00
CA GLY A 126 -6.18 -25.86 -25.11
C GLY A 126 -5.60 -26.84 -26.14
N MET A 127 -5.14 -26.34 -27.29
CA MET A 127 -4.50 -27.15 -28.33
C MET A 127 -3.19 -27.77 -27.84
N ALA A 128 -2.42 -27.07 -27.00
CA ALA A 128 -1.23 -27.58 -26.35
C ALA A 128 -1.54 -28.71 -25.34
N ALA A 129 -2.81 -28.90 -24.94
CA ALA A 129 -3.29 -30.08 -24.22
C ALA A 129 -3.94 -31.13 -25.15
N GLY A 130 -3.70 -31.04 -26.46
CA GLY A 130 -4.15 -32.01 -27.45
C GLY A 130 -5.58 -31.85 -27.93
N ARG A 131 -6.25 -30.74 -27.57
CA ARG A 131 -7.62 -30.44 -27.99
C ARG A 131 -7.66 -29.94 -29.43
N GLU A 132 -8.70 -30.31 -30.17
CA GLU A 132 -8.89 -29.85 -31.55
C GLU A 132 -9.49 -28.43 -31.59
N TYR A 133 -9.01 -27.60 -32.53
CA TYR A 133 -9.43 -26.19 -32.66
C TYR A 133 -10.95 -26.02 -32.78
N ASN A 134 -11.60 -26.87 -33.59
CA ASN A 134 -13.05 -26.81 -33.81
C ASN A 134 -13.88 -27.19 -32.58
N GLN A 135 -13.32 -27.99 -31.66
CA GLN A 135 -13.97 -28.28 -30.38
C GLN A 135 -13.87 -27.08 -29.45
N LEU A 136 -12.66 -26.56 -29.29
CA LEU A 136 -12.40 -25.36 -28.46
C LEU A 136 -13.26 -24.18 -28.89
N LYS A 137 -13.39 -23.94 -30.20
CA LYS A 137 -14.21 -22.85 -30.76
C LYS A 137 -15.67 -22.90 -30.31
N LYS A 138 -16.22 -24.09 -30.08
CA LYS A 138 -17.62 -24.26 -29.59
C LYS A 138 -17.73 -24.05 -28.08
N GLU A 139 -16.64 -24.23 -27.34
CA GLU A 139 -16.59 -24.12 -25.88
C GLU A 139 -16.28 -22.70 -25.40
N VAL A 140 -15.72 -21.84 -26.26
CA VAL A 140 -15.51 -20.42 -25.94
C VAL A 140 -16.83 -19.76 -25.55
N VAL A 141 -16.83 -19.04 -24.43
CA VAL A 141 -17.92 -18.17 -24.02
C VAL A 141 -17.67 -16.81 -24.65
N HIS A 142 -18.52 -16.38 -25.59
CA HIS A 142 -18.44 -15.03 -26.14
C HIS A 142 -19.28 -14.07 -25.31
N GLY A 143 -18.63 -13.06 -24.74
CA GLY A 143 -19.26 -12.02 -23.95
C GLY A 143 -20.21 -11.19 -24.78
N GLN A 144 -21.45 -11.09 -24.32
CA GLN A 144 -22.49 -10.29 -24.96
C GLN A 144 -23.47 -9.75 -23.90
N PRO A 145 -24.11 -8.59 -24.14
CA PRO A 145 -24.97 -7.94 -23.14
C PRO A 145 -26.19 -8.74 -22.72
N GLN A 146 -26.63 -9.74 -23.51
CA GLN A 146 -27.78 -10.57 -23.20
C GLN A 146 -27.40 -11.93 -22.58
N LEU A 147 -26.11 -12.20 -22.33
CA LEU A 147 -25.65 -13.49 -21.84
C LEU A 147 -26.23 -13.81 -20.45
N THR A 148 -26.98 -14.89 -20.35
CA THR A 148 -27.57 -15.35 -19.09
C THR A 148 -26.70 -16.40 -18.38
N ILE A 149 -27.00 -16.68 -17.11
CA ILE A 149 -26.34 -17.76 -16.35
C ILE A 149 -26.60 -19.12 -17.00
N SER A 150 -27.78 -19.32 -17.59
CA SER A 150 -28.10 -20.55 -18.31
C SER A 150 -27.26 -20.71 -19.58
N ASP A 151 -27.04 -19.63 -20.34
CA ASP A 151 -26.15 -19.69 -21.52
C ASP A 151 -24.70 -20.03 -21.15
N LEU A 152 -24.29 -19.67 -19.93
CA LEU A 152 -22.94 -19.90 -19.42
C LEU A 152 -22.75 -21.34 -18.92
N PHE A 153 -23.68 -21.84 -18.11
CA PHE A 153 -23.49 -23.09 -17.35
C PHE A 153 -24.35 -24.25 -17.82
N GLY A 154 -25.56 -24.01 -18.33
CA GLY A 154 -26.47 -25.07 -18.73
C GLY A 154 -27.93 -24.66 -18.80
N ASN A 155 -28.77 -25.58 -19.27
CA ASN A 155 -30.20 -25.34 -19.47
C ASN A 155 -31.07 -26.24 -18.59
N LEU A 156 -32.34 -25.88 -18.45
CA LEU A 156 -33.32 -26.73 -17.79
C LEU A 156 -33.61 -27.96 -18.66
N ASN A 157 -33.63 -29.14 -18.05
CA ASN A 157 -34.06 -30.35 -18.72
C ASN A 157 -35.58 -30.31 -18.93
N LEU A 158 -36.00 -29.88 -20.12
CA LEU A 158 -37.43 -29.76 -20.46
C LEU A 158 -38.17 -31.10 -20.38
N ALA A 159 -37.53 -32.23 -20.69
CA ALA A 159 -38.14 -33.55 -20.64
C ALA A 159 -38.43 -34.01 -19.20
N GLU A 160 -37.53 -33.69 -18.25
CA GLU A 160 -37.76 -33.97 -16.83
C GLU A 160 -38.71 -32.96 -16.19
N TYR A 161 -38.66 -31.70 -16.64
CA TYR A 161 -39.59 -30.66 -16.17
C TYR A 161 -41.04 -30.99 -16.53
N GLN A 162 -41.29 -31.55 -17.71
CA GLN A 162 -42.62 -32.05 -18.10
C GLN A 162 -43.14 -33.18 -17.18
N LYS A 163 -42.23 -33.90 -16.50
CA LYS A 163 -42.56 -34.92 -15.50
C LYS A 163 -42.68 -34.35 -14.08
N GLY A 164 -42.60 -33.03 -13.91
CA GLY A 164 -42.67 -32.34 -12.62
C GLY A 164 -41.33 -32.27 -11.86
N ALA A 165 -40.21 -32.64 -12.50
CA ALA A 165 -38.88 -32.63 -11.87
C ALA A 165 -38.00 -31.49 -12.40
N VAL A 166 -37.46 -30.66 -11.51
CA VAL A 166 -36.50 -29.61 -11.88
C VAL A 166 -35.10 -30.23 -11.97
N LYS A 167 -34.56 -30.35 -13.18
CA LYS A 167 -33.22 -30.91 -13.42
C LYS A 167 -32.41 -30.06 -14.37
N ALA A 168 -31.14 -29.80 -14.05
CA ALA A 168 -30.21 -29.08 -14.90
C ALA A 168 -29.55 -30.02 -15.92
N ILE A 169 -29.27 -29.51 -17.12
CA ILE A 169 -28.33 -30.09 -18.09
C ILE A 169 -27.19 -29.09 -18.25
N PHE A 170 -26.05 -29.40 -17.64
CA PHE A 170 -24.85 -28.57 -17.75
C PHE A 170 -24.22 -28.65 -19.15
N HIS A 171 -23.66 -27.54 -19.62
CA HIS A 171 -22.97 -27.48 -20.91
C HIS A 171 -21.67 -28.29 -20.90
N GLU A 172 -21.26 -28.77 -22.08
CA GLU A 172 -20.03 -29.57 -22.24
C GLU A 172 -18.79 -28.86 -21.69
N ARG A 173 -18.70 -27.54 -21.87
CA ARG A 173 -17.62 -26.70 -21.31
C ARG A 173 -17.50 -26.79 -19.78
N ILE A 174 -18.59 -27.12 -19.09
CA ILE A 174 -18.62 -27.34 -17.63
C ILE A 174 -18.37 -28.82 -17.32
N THR A 175 -19.12 -29.72 -17.98
CA THR A 175 -19.06 -31.15 -17.68
C THR A 175 -17.75 -31.82 -18.09
N ASN A 176 -17.08 -31.28 -19.10
CA ASN A 176 -15.76 -31.72 -19.51
C ASN A 176 -14.72 -31.17 -18.52
N GLN A 177 -14.39 -31.98 -17.53
CA GLN A 177 -13.50 -31.61 -16.43
C GLN A 177 -12.04 -31.36 -16.87
N GLN A 178 -11.68 -31.71 -18.11
CA GLN A 178 -10.34 -31.47 -18.67
C GLN A 178 -10.29 -30.24 -19.59
N ALA A 179 -11.42 -29.60 -19.88
CA ALA A 179 -11.49 -28.43 -20.75
C ALA A 179 -11.13 -27.15 -19.98
N ASP A 180 -10.25 -26.33 -20.58
CA ASP A 180 -9.98 -24.98 -20.08
C ASP A 180 -11.22 -24.11 -20.23
N LEU A 181 -11.40 -23.14 -19.33
CA LEU A 181 -12.49 -22.17 -19.45
C LEU A 181 -11.98 -20.94 -20.20
N ILE A 182 -12.53 -20.69 -21.39
CA ILE A 182 -12.18 -19.53 -22.21
C ILE A 182 -13.38 -18.58 -22.30
N ILE A 183 -13.20 -17.36 -21.79
CA ILE A 183 -14.21 -16.30 -21.80
C ILE A 183 -13.69 -15.12 -22.61
N ASP A 184 -14.28 -14.93 -23.78
CA ASP A 184 -13.94 -13.84 -24.69
C ASP A 184 -14.77 -12.59 -24.36
N GLU A 185 -14.15 -11.43 -24.29
CA GLU A 185 -14.77 -10.14 -23.97
C GLU A 185 -15.58 -10.18 -22.67
N ILE A 186 -14.94 -10.59 -21.56
CA ILE A 186 -15.59 -10.75 -20.26
C ILE A 186 -16.30 -9.47 -19.78
N ASN A 187 -15.78 -8.30 -20.16
CA ASN A 187 -16.39 -6.99 -19.86
C ASN A 187 -17.65 -6.68 -20.68
N ARG A 188 -18.10 -7.55 -21.60
CA ARG A 188 -19.41 -7.43 -22.26
C ARG A 188 -20.50 -8.24 -21.58
N ILE A 189 -20.14 -9.04 -20.58
CA ILE A 189 -21.08 -9.86 -19.82
C ILE A 189 -21.74 -8.99 -18.73
N PRO A 190 -23.07 -9.07 -18.51
CA PRO A 190 -23.75 -8.36 -17.44
C PRO A 190 -23.21 -8.70 -16.04
N THR A 191 -23.24 -7.72 -15.12
CA THR A 191 -22.76 -7.86 -13.72
C THR A 191 -23.35 -9.07 -12.98
N LYS A 192 -24.63 -9.39 -13.21
CA LYS A 192 -25.29 -10.57 -12.62
C LYS A 192 -24.68 -11.89 -13.11
N THR A 193 -24.37 -11.97 -14.40
CA THR A 193 -23.75 -13.16 -15.02
C THR A 193 -22.27 -13.24 -14.65
N GLN A 194 -21.57 -12.10 -14.54
CA GLN A 194 -20.22 -12.02 -13.96
C GLN A 194 -20.16 -12.59 -12.53
N SER A 195 -21.17 -12.30 -11.71
CA SER A 195 -21.23 -12.80 -10.33
C SER A 195 -21.34 -14.34 -10.27
N ALA A 196 -21.96 -14.98 -11.27
CA ALA A 196 -22.05 -16.42 -11.34
C ALA A 196 -20.69 -17.09 -11.63
N ILE A 197 -19.79 -16.40 -12.35
CA ILE A 197 -18.42 -16.85 -12.62
C ILE A 197 -17.58 -16.86 -11.33
N LEU A 198 -17.91 -16.02 -10.34
CA LEU A 198 -17.17 -15.96 -9.07
C LEU A 198 -17.11 -17.31 -8.38
N ASN A 199 -18.25 -18.01 -8.27
CA ASN A 199 -18.31 -19.30 -7.57
C ASN A 199 -17.43 -20.34 -8.27
N LEU A 200 -17.43 -20.34 -9.60
CA LEU A 200 -16.59 -21.21 -10.40
C LEU A 200 -15.09 -20.93 -10.18
N LEU A 201 -14.69 -19.65 -10.14
CA LEU A 201 -13.29 -19.26 -9.88
C LEU A 201 -12.86 -19.55 -8.44
N ALA A 202 -13.76 -19.33 -7.49
CA ALA A 202 -13.49 -19.32 -6.06
C ALA A 202 -13.56 -20.69 -5.41
N GLU A 203 -14.67 -21.36 -5.65
CA GLU A 203 -15.14 -22.54 -4.91
C GLU A 203 -15.26 -23.75 -5.83
N LYS A 204 -14.95 -23.58 -7.13
CA LYS A 204 -14.81 -24.66 -8.10
C LYS A 204 -16.10 -25.49 -8.24
N TYR A 205 -17.25 -24.81 -8.20
CA TYR A 205 -18.53 -25.40 -8.56
C TYR A 205 -19.39 -24.41 -9.34
N VAL A 206 -20.42 -24.93 -9.99
CA VAL A 206 -21.51 -24.14 -10.56
C VAL A 206 -22.85 -24.59 -9.97
N GLU A 207 -23.77 -23.64 -9.81
CA GLU A 207 -25.14 -23.94 -9.37
C GLU A 207 -26.12 -23.50 -10.45
N LEU A 208 -27.06 -24.39 -10.79
CA LEU A 208 -28.12 -24.12 -11.75
C LEU A 208 -29.40 -24.83 -11.31
N PHE A 209 -30.50 -24.08 -11.18
CA PHE A 209 -31.82 -24.60 -10.76
C PHE A 209 -31.79 -25.42 -9.46
N GLY A 210 -30.96 -25.00 -8.48
CA GLY A 210 -30.80 -25.70 -7.19
C GLY A 210 -29.95 -26.97 -7.26
N GLN A 211 -29.33 -27.27 -8.41
CA GLN A 211 -28.37 -28.36 -8.57
C GLN A 211 -26.95 -27.80 -8.60
N VAL A 212 -26.09 -28.37 -7.77
CA VAL A 212 -24.67 -28.03 -7.69
C VAL A 212 -23.88 -29.06 -8.48
N MET A 213 -22.92 -28.59 -9.28
CA MET A 213 -21.95 -29.42 -9.98
C MET A 213 -20.54 -28.95 -9.66
N ASP A 214 -19.76 -29.84 -9.08
CA ASP A 214 -18.34 -29.63 -8.83
C ASP A 214 -17.55 -29.62 -10.14
N VAL A 215 -16.54 -28.75 -10.17
CA VAL A 215 -15.68 -28.50 -11.32
C VAL A 215 -14.23 -28.71 -10.88
N ASN A 216 -13.51 -29.57 -11.59
CA ASN A 216 -12.08 -29.77 -11.37
C ASN A 216 -11.30 -28.49 -11.64
N ASP A 217 -10.16 -28.40 -10.98
CA ASP A 217 -9.21 -27.34 -11.23
C ASP A 217 -8.69 -27.36 -12.67
N ARG A 218 -8.70 -26.20 -13.32
CA ARG A 218 -8.50 -26.03 -14.75
C ARG A 218 -7.96 -24.64 -15.04
N ALA A 219 -7.25 -24.48 -16.15
CA ALA A 219 -6.80 -23.17 -16.58
C ALA A 219 -7.97 -22.30 -17.06
N ILE A 220 -7.90 -21.01 -16.75
CA ILE A 220 -8.96 -20.04 -17.07
C ILE A 220 -8.35 -18.86 -17.82
N PHE A 221 -8.92 -18.56 -18.97
CA PHE A 221 -8.47 -17.50 -19.86
C PHE A 221 -9.62 -16.54 -20.11
N ALA A 222 -9.48 -15.29 -19.69
CA ALA A 222 -10.44 -14.24 -19.98
C ALA A 222 -9.81 -13.17 -20.89
N THR A 223 -10.56 -12.66 -21.87
CA THR A 223 -10.11 -11.53 -22.70
C THR A 223 -10.92 -10.28 -22.37
N MET A 224 -10.27 -9.12 -22.40
CA MET A 224 -10.89 -7.83 -22.13
C MET A 224 -10.34 -6.78 -23.11
N ASN A 225 -11.23 -5.98 -23.70
CA ASN A 225 -10.84 -4.83 -24.50
C ASN A 225 -10.78 -3.57 -23.65
N ASP A 226 -9.85 -2.66 -23.97
CA ASP A 226 -9.67 -1.41 -23.24
C ASP A 226 -10.83 -0.43 -23.46
N LYS A 227 -11.12 0.44 -22.47
CA LYS A 227 -12.42 1.09 -22.18
C LYS A 227 -12.97 2.12 -23.21
N ASN A 228 -12.61 2.07 -24.49
CA ASN A 228 -12.95 3.11 -25.47
C ASN A 228 -14.16 2.80 -26.39
N GLY A 229 -15.02 1.83 -26.04
CA GLY A 229 -16.21 1.49 -26.82
C GLY A 229 -17.48 1.36 -25.97
N GLY A 230 -18.57 1.98 -26.43
CA GLY A 230 -19.90 1.84 -25.83
C GLY A 230 -20.38 0.37 -25.83
N GLY A 231 -21.09 -0.02 -24.76
CA GLY A 231 -21.59 -1.40 -24.58
C GLY A 231 -20.71 -2.33 -23.74
N THR A 232 -19.77 -1.78 -22.98
CA THR A 232 -18.94 -2.51 -22.01
C THR A 232 -19.40 -2.24 -20.57
N TYR A 233 -19.40 -3.27 -19.74
CA TYR A 233 -19.65 -3.22 -18.30
C TYR A 233 -18.32 -3.21 -17.56
N ASP A 234 -18.21 -2.41 -16.50
CA ASP A 234 -17.07 -2.53 -15.59
C ASP A 234 -17.05 -3.93 -14.95
N LEU A 235 -15.87 -4.55 -14.95
CA LEU A 235 -15.67 -5.81 -14.25
C LEU A 235 -15.78 -5.57 -12.74
N ILE A 236 -16.65 -6.35 -12.07
CA ILE A 236 -16.78 -6.26 -10.61
C ILE A 236 -15.43 -6.50 -9.93
N ASP A 237 -15.09 -5.67 -8.95
CA ASP A 237 -13.76 -5.72 -8.31
C ASP A 237 -13.47 -7.09 -7.67
N ALA A 238 -14.51 -7.72 -7.11
CA ALA A 238 -14.43 -9.07 -6.57
C ALA A 238 -14.05 -10.13 -7.62
N LEU A 239 -14.47 -9.97 -8.88
CA LEU A 239 -14.13 -10.88 -9.99
C LEU A 239 -12.75 -10.57 -10.52
N ARG A 240 -12.39 -9.28 -10.58
CA ARG A 240 -11.04 -8.86 -10.94
C ARG A 240 -10.00 -9.49 -10.03
N ASP A 241 -10.13 -9.37 -8.71
CA ASP A 241 -9.18 -9.94 -7.74
C ASP A 241 -9.08 -11.48 -7.78
N ARG A 242 -10.09 -12.18 -8.33
CA ARG A 242 -10.11 -13.65 -8.47
C ARG A 242 -9.20 -14.16 -9.59
N PHE A 243 -8.87 -13.34 -10.59
CA PHE A 243 -7.85 -13.71 -11.56
C PHE A 243 -6.47 -13.66 -10.93
N ASN A 244 -5.62 -14.67 -11.19
CA ASN A 244 -4.29 -14.73 -10.60
C ASN A 244 -3.37 -13.65 -11.15
N ILE A 245 -3.39 -13.47 -12.47
CA ILE A 245 -2.58 -12.49 -13.19
C ILE A 245 -3.38 -11.82 -14.31
N ALA A 246 -2.90 -10.67 -14.79
CA ALA A 246 -3.30 -10.08 -16.04
C ALA A 246 -2.05 -9.82 -16.89
N VAL A 247 -2.19 -9.86 -18.22
CA VAL A 247 -1.09 -9.56 -19.15
C VAL A 247 -1.58 -8.72 -20.31
N MET A 248 -0.72 -7.80 -20.76
CA MET A 248 -0.99 -6.95 -21.91
C MET A 248 -0.76 -7.73 -23.21
N ALA A 249 -1.75 -7.74 -24.08
CA ALA A 249 -1.69 -8.23 -25.45
C ALA A 249 -1.48 -7.02 -26.37
N TYR A 250 -0.21 -6.69 -26.62
CA TYR A 250 0.16 -5.56 -27.45
C TYR A 250 -0.21 -5.78 -28.93
N PRO A 251 -0.44 -4.69 -29.70
CA PRO A 251 -0.60 -4.76 -31.14
C PRO A 251 0.61 -5.39 -31.84
N ARG A 252 0.36 -5.89 -33.06
CA ARG A 252 1.42 -6.41 -33.93
C ARG A 252 2.56 -5.41 -34.07
N ASN A 253 3.75 -5.79 -33.63
CA ASN A 253 4.96 -5.09 -34.04
C ASN A 253 5.44 -5.62 -35.39
N TYR A 254 5.16 -4.85 -36.45
CA TYR A 254 5.54 -5.19 -37.83
C TYR A 254 7.05 -5.18 -38.07
N THR A 255 7.82 -4.49 -37.21
CA THR A 255 9.29 -4.44 -37.31
C THR A 255 9.92 -5.81 -37.02
N TYR A 256 9.32 -6.61 -36.13
CA TYR A 256 9.89 -7.90 -35.72
C TYR A 256 9.38 -9.11 -36.51
N THR A 257 8.17 -9.03 -37.10
CA THR A 257 7.44 -10.22 -37.56
C THR A 257 7.05 -10.20 -39.05
N GLY A 258 7.43 -9.17 -39.81
CA GLY A 258 7.04 -9.02 -41.22
C GLY A 258 5.52 -8.91 -41.43
N ILE A 259 5.03 -9.15 -42.66
CA ILE A 259 3.62 -8.97 -43.08
C ILE A 259 2.85 -10.32 -43.18
N THR A 260 3.41 -11.44 -42.72
CA THR A 260 2.75 -12.76 -42.85
C THR A 260 1.58 -12.94 -41.90
N THR A 261 0.54 -13.67 -42.30
CA THR A 261 -0.54 -14.07 -41.39
C THR A 261 -0.15 -15.37 -40.69
N PRO A 262 -0.07 -15.40 -39.34
CA PRO A 262 0.26 -16.60 -38.59
C PRO A 262 -0.89 -17.59 -38.66
N ASP A 263 -0.56 -18.87 -38.68
CA ASP A 263 -1.54 -19.92 -38.60
C ASP A 263 -1.79 -20.27 -37.13
N ASN A 264 -3.00 -20.00 -36.64
CA ASN A 264 -3.37 -20.21 -35.23
C ASN A 264 -4.36 -21.38 -35.08
N THR A 265 -4.54 -22.16 -36.14
CA THR A 265 -5.62 -23.15 -36.25
C THR A 265 -5.11 -24.57 -36.43
N SER A 266 -3.94 -24.75 -37.05
CA SER A 266 -3.36 -26.08 -37.20
C SER A 266 -2.96 -26.68 -35.87
N LYS A 267 -3.20 -27.98 -35.74
CA LYS A 267 -2.81 -28.77 -34.59
C LYS A 267 -1.31 -28.63 -34.29
N PHE A 268 -0.97 -28.58 -33.01
CA PHE A 268 0.42 -28.65 -32.60
C PHE A 268 1.00 -30.04 -32.91
N PRO A 269 2.24 -30.11 -33.41
CA PRO A 269 2.98 -31.37 -33.46
C PRO A 269 3.01 -32.06 -32.08
N GLU A 270 3.09 -33.40 -32.07
CA GLU A 270 2.96 -34.20 -30.83
C GLU A 270 4.00 -33.82 -29.76
N GLU A 271 5.19 -33.41 -30.17
CA GLU A 271 6.27 -32.99 -29.30
C GLU A 271 5.96 -31.73 -28.47
N TYR A 272 4.95 -30.95 -28.86
CA TYR A 272 4.50 -29.76 -28.13
C TYR A 272 3.20 -29.98 -27.32
N ILE A 273 2.59 -31.16 -27.42
CA ILE A 273 1.35 -31.50 -26.71
C ILE A 273 1.67 -32.07 -25.34
N PHE A 274 1.18 -31.44 -24.28
CA PHE A 274 1.25 -31.89 -22.91
C PHE A 274 0.11 -32.86 -22.57
N LYS A 275 0.47 -34.10 -22.26
CA LYS A 275 -0.48 -35.14 -21.82
C LYS A 275 -0.93 -34.89 -20.38
N ALA A 276 -2.06 -35.47 -19.99
CA ALA A 276 -2.62 -35.30 -18.64
C ALA A 276 -1.64 -35.74 -17.53
N ASP A 277 -0.93 -36.86 -17.71
CA ASP A 277 0.04 -37.36 -16.74
C ASP A 277 1.29 -36.46 -16.65
N GLU A 278 1.72 -35.89 -17.79
CA GLU A 278 2.82 -34.92 -17.82
C GLU A 278 2.43 -33.64 -17.06
N LEU A 279 1.21 -33.13 -17.28
CA LEU A 279 0.68 -31.96 -16.58
C LEU A 279 0.60 -32.19 -15.06
N ASN A 280 0.16 -33.37 -14.62
CA ASN A 280 0.11 -33.70 -13.18
C ASN A 280 1.53 -33.79 -12.58
N THR A 281 2.46 -34.40 -13.31
CA THR A 281 3.85 -34.53 -12.89
C THR A 281 4.51 -33.17 -12.75
N LEU A 282 4.41 -32.31 -13.76
CA LEU A 282 5.03 -30.98 -13.71
C LEU A 282 4.40 -30.07 -12.66
N ARG A 283 3.09 -30.19 -12.37
CA ARG A 283 2.46 -29.42 -11.28
C ARG A 283 3.05 -29.78 -9.93
N THR A 284 3.21 -31.07 -9.68
CA THR A 284 3.87 -31.58 -8.47
C THR A 284 5.31 -31.05 -8.36
N GLN A 285 6.05 -31.02 -9.48
CA GLN A 285 7.40 -30.46 -9.54
C GLN A 285 7.41 -28.95 -9.22
N ILE A 286 6.51 -28.18 -9.83
CA ILE A 286 6.40 -26.72 -9.63
C ILE A 286 6.02 -26.42 -8.17
N GLU A 287 5.05 -27.11 -7.59
CA GLU A 287 4.64 -26.91 -6.19
C GLU A 287 5.79 -27.21 -5.22
N GLY A 288 6.57 -28.25 -5.51
CA GLY A 288 7.73 -28.67 -4.71
C GLY A 288 8.95 -27.75 -4.80
N LEU A 289 9.01 -26.82 -5.76
CA LEU A 289 10.13 -25.88 -5.85
C LEU A 289 10.21 -24.98 -4.61
N LYS A 290 11.42 -24.86 -4.06
CA LYS A 290 11.71 -23.96 -2.96
C LYS A 290 11.91 -22.55 -3.48
N VAL A 291 11.53 -21.56 -2.66
CA VAL A 291 11.85 -20.16 -2.87
C VAL A 291 13.05 -19.84 -2.00
N SER A 292 14.04 -19.12 -2.52
CA SER A 292 15.22 -18.74 -1.75
C SER A 292 14.84 -17.82 -0.59
N SER A 293 15.60 -17.90 0.50
CA SER A 293 15.37 -17.08 1.69
C SER A 293 15.49 -15.58 1.37
N ASP A 294 16.42 -15.18 0.50
CA ASP A 294 16.51 -13.80 0.00
C ASP A 294 15.23 -13.37 -0.73
N ALA A 295 14.75 -14.19 -1.67
CA ALA A 295 13.58 -13.86 -2.46
C ALA A 295 12.30 -13.79 -1.59
N GLN A 296 12.16 -14.69 -0.61
CA GLN A 296 11.08 -14.63 0.37
C GLN A 296 11.12 -13.34 1.20
N ARG A 297 12.29 -12.97 1.73
CA ARG A 297 12.47 -11.75 2.54
C ARG A 297 12.15 -10.49 1.75
N ARG A 298 12.64 -10.39 0.51
CA ARG A 298 12.35 -9.26 -0.39
C ARG A 298 10.87 -9.16 -0.73
N LEU A 299 10.21 -10.29 -1.00
CA LEU A 299 8.76 -10.31 -1.24
C LEU A 299 7.97 -9.88 0.00
N GLN A 300 8.34 -10.36 1.19
CA GLN A 300 7.70 -9.96 2.45
C GLN A 300 7.88 -8.45 2.71
N PHE A 301 9.10 -7.94 2.51
CA PHE A 301 9.39 -6.52 2.61
C PHE A 301 8.54 -5.69 1.65
N PHE A 302 8.45 -6.11 0.38
CA PHE A 302 7.58 -5.47 -0.61
C PHE A 302 6.12 -5.42 -0.16
N LEU A 303 5.56 -6.54 0.32
CA LEU A 303 4.19 -6.60 0.80
C LEU A 303 3.95 -5.72 2.03
N SER A 304 4.92 -5.67 2.95
CA SER A 304 4.83 -4.82 4.14
C SER A 304 4.69 -3.35 3.75
N ILE A 305 5.58 -2.84 2.88
CA ILE A 305 5.55 -1.45 2.40
C ILE A 305 4.21 -1.13 1.72
N LEU A 306 3.69 -2.05 0.91
CA LEU A 306 2.47 -1.80 0.15
C LEU A 306 1.21 -1.82 1.01
N ASN A 307 1.19 -2.61 2.09
CA ASN A 307 0.05 -2.72 3.01
C ASN A 307 0.11 -1.72 4.16
N THR A 308 1.29 -1.19 4.45
CA THR A 308 1.52 -0.16 5.45
C THR A 308 0.78 1.13 5.08
N ALA A 309 0.05 1.64 6.06
CA ALA A 309 -0.37 3.03 6.20
C ALA A 309 -0.13 3.45 7.65
N GLU A 310 1.11 3.31 8.13
CA GLU A 310 1.53 3.63 9.50
C GLU A 310 1.15 5.06 9.90
N ASN A 311 1.13 5.95 8.92
CA ASN A 311 0.70 7.34 9.08
C ASN A 311 -0.80 7.52 9.41
N ALA A 312 -1.59 6.46 9.32
CA ALA A 312 -3.01 6.44 9.62
C ALA A 312 -3.33 6.18 11.10
N ALA A 313 -2.39 5.63 11.86
CA ALA A 313 -2.63 5.21 13.23
C ALA A 313 -1.41 5.40 14.12
N ASN A 314 -1.63 5.79 15.38
CA ASN A 314 -0.56 5.98 16.36
C ASN A 314 0.01 4.65 16.89
N MET A 315 -0.76 3.58 16.77
CA MET A 315 -0.32 2.22 17.06
C MET A 315 0.11 1.57 15.75
N PRO A 316 1.36 1.12 15.65
CA PRO A 316 1.87 0.48 14.45
C PRO A 316 1.04 -0.72 13.94
N GLU A 317 0.55 -1.56 14.85
CA GLU A 317 -0.37 -2.68 14.60
C GLU A 317 -1.75 -2.25 14.05
N HIS A 318 -2.04 -0.95 14.02
CA HIS A 318 -3.23 -0.37 13.39
C HIS A 318 -2.90 0.42 12.12
N GLY A 319 -1.61 0.56 11.80
CA GLY A 319 -1.06 1.28 10.65
C GLY A 319 -1.19 0.54 9.33
N TYR A 320 -2.35 -0.04 9.04
CA TYR A 320 -2.59 -0.80 7.81
C TYR A 320 -3.60 -0.10 6.92
N LYS A 321 -3.37 -0.14 5.61
CA LYS A 321 -4.33 0.36 4.61
C LYS A 321 -5.69 -0.32 4.71
N ALA A 322 -5.77 -1.53 5.26
CA ALA A 322 -7.03 -2.24 5.52
C ALA A 322 -7.94 -1.44 6.47
N ASN A 323 -7.35 -0.82 7.49
CA ASN A 323 -8.08 -0.04 8.48
C ASN A 323 -8.53 1.31 7.89
N VAL A 324 -7.69 1.88 7.02
CA VAL A 324 -7.99 3.11 6.27
C VAL A 324 -9.15 2.89 5.30
N SER A 325 -9.08 1.83 4.49
CA SER A 325 -10.10 1.50 3.49
C SER A 325 -11.45 1.17 4.12
N GLY A 326 -11.46 0.47 5.26
CA GLY A 326 -12.67 0.21 6.05
C GLY A 326 -13.39 1.48 6.54
N SER A 327 -12.68 2.61 6.61
CA SER A 327 -13.23 3.90 7.03
C SER A 327 -13.72 4.76 5.86
N GLY A 328 -13.64 4.27 4.62
CA GLY A 328 -14.03 5.00 3.41
C GLY A 328 -13.05 6.11 3.00
N VAL A 329 -11.88 6.19 3.64
CA VAL A 329 -10.82 7.16 3.32
C VAL A 329 -9.85 6.52 2.33
N LYS A 330 -9.37 7.29 1.35
CA LYS A 330 -8.32 6.83 0.44
C LYS A 330 -6.97 6.86 1.14
N SER A 331 -6.16 5.82 0.98
CA SER A 331 -4.80 5.76 1.53
C SER A 331 -3.96 6.94 1.08
N SER A 332 -4.07 7.36 -0.19
CA SER A 332 -3.35 8.54 -0.68
C SER A 332 -3.68 9.83 0.07
N SER A 333 -4.92 10.00 0.54
CA SER A 333 -5.31 11.16 1.36
C SER A 333 -4.62 11.15 2.72
N VAL A 334 -4.42 9.97 3.31
CA VAL A 334 -3.68 9.82 4.57
C VAL A 334 -2.19 10.17 4.37
N PHE A 335 -1.55 9.64 3.33
CA PHE A 335 -0.17 9.97 3.01
C PHE A 335 0.01 11.48 2.73
N ASN A 336 -0.88 12.11 1.95
CA ASN A 336 -0.86 13.55 1.71
C ASN A 336 -1.00 14.37 3.01
N SER A 337 -1.87 13.95 3.94
CA SER A 337 -2.12 14.69 5.19
C SER A 337 -0.88 14.81 6.10
N LYS A 338 0.12 13.95 5.90
CA LYS A 338 1.38 13.94 6.64
C LYS A 338 2.56 14.45 5.80
N GLY A 339 2.33 14.99 4.60
CA GLY A 339 3.40 15.39 3.68
C GLY A 339 4.23 14.21 3.17
N HIS A 340 3.64 13.01 3.16
CA HIS A 340 4.27 11.76 2.73
C HIS A 340 3.87 11.42 1.29
N ASP A 341 3.84 12.45 0.44
CA ASP A 341 3.47 12.36 -0.96
C ASP A 341 4.66 12.13 -1.89
N ASP A 342 5.88 12.10 -1.33
CA ASP A 342 7.10 11.70 -2.02
C ASP A 342 7.11 10.18 -2.24
N ALA A 343 6.96 9.82 -3.51
CA ALA A 343 7.02 8.47 -4.03
C ALA A 343 8.29 7.69 -3.68
N LYS A 344 9.44 8.37 -3.63
CA LYS A 344 10.73 7.75 -3.34
C LYS A 344 10.84 7.41 -1.86
N LYS A 345 10.28 8.26 -1.00
CA LYS A 345 10.30 8.05 0.44
C LYS A 345 9.21 7.06 0.90
N TYR A 346 8.02 7.12 0.31
CA TYR A 346 6.87 6.30 0.72
C TYR A 346 6.24 5.57 -0.47
N PRO A 347 6.80 4.44 -0.95
CA PRO A 347 6.23 3.66 -2.05
C PRO A 347 4.82 3.13 -1.73
N GLY A 348 4.50 2.94 -0.44
CA GLY A 348 3.15 2.64 0.03
C GLY A 348 2.14 3.72 -0.38
N ALA A 349 2.53 4.98 -0.54
CA ALA A 349 1.63 6.06 -0.94
C ALA A 349 1.15 5.95 -2.40
N LEU A 350 1.83 5.15 -3.22
CA LEU A 350 1.64 5.07 -4.66
C LEU A 350 0.46 4.21 -5.09
N ILE A 351 0.04 3.24 -4.27
CA ILE A 351 -1.15 2.42 -4.54
C ILE A 351 -2.25 2.69 -3.54
N GLU A 352 -3.49 2.66 -4.01
CA GLU A 352 -4.69 2.70 -3.20
C GLU A 352 -5.09 1.31 -2.72
N GLY A 353 -5.55 1.22 -1.48
CA GLY A 353 -6.04 -0.02 -0.90
C GLY A 353 -4.93 -1.01 -0.55
N THR A 354 -5.33 -2.21 -0.16
CA THR A 354 -4.44 -3.27 0.33
C THR A 354 -4.12 -4.29 -0.74
N VAL A 355 -2.95 -4.88 -0.63
CA VAL A 355 -2.55 -6.08 -1.35
C VAL A 355 -3.15 -7.31 -0.65
N SER A 356 -3.93 -8.10 -1.40
CA SER A 356 -4.60 -9.30 -0.88
C SER A 356 -3.65 -10.50 -0.74
N ASP A 357 -3.98 -11.46 0.12
CA ASP A 357 -3.25 -12.75 0.20
C ASP A 357 -3.24 -13.49 -1.16
N ARG A 358 -4.25 -13.25 -2.00
CA ARG A 358 -4.29 -13.81 -3.37
C ARG A 358 -3.20 -13.26 -4.26
N PHE A 359 -2.79 -12.01 -4.06
CA PHE A 359 -1.64 -11.46 -4.77
C PHE A 359 -0.37 -12.25 -4.41
N LEU A 360 -0.09 -12.43 -3.11
CA LEU A 360 1.05 -13.23 -2.64
C LEU A 360 1.03 -14.64 -3.23
N ARG A 361 -0.11 -15.35 -3.13
CA ARG A 361 -0.24 -16.69 -3.71
C ARG A 361 -0.03 -16.71 -5.21
N SER A 362 -0.55 -15.71 -5.93
CA SER A 362 -0.37 -15.62 -7.39
C SER A 362 1.10 -15.39 -7.75
N VAL A 363 1.80 -14.50 -7.03
CA VAL A 363 3.22 -14.23 -7.23
C VAL A 363 4.03 -15.51 -6.99
N LEU A 364 3.86 -16.18 -5.85
CA LEU A 364 4.60 -17.40 -5.54
C LEU A 364 4.32 -18.52 -6.54
N HIS A 365 3.05 -18.73 -6.91
CA HIS A 365 2.66 -19.82 -7.79
C HIS A 365 3.24 -19.64 -9.20
N TYR A 366 3.15 -18.42 -9.75
CA TYR A 366 3.72 -18.11 -11.07
C TYR A 366 5.24 -17.96 -11.04
N ALA A 367 5.86 -17.50 -9.94
CA ALA A 367 7.30 -17.41 -9.82
C ALA A 367 7.93 -18.80 -9.82
N LYS A 368 7.38 -19.76 -9.06
CA LYS A 368 7.81 -21.17 -9.13
C LYS A 368 7.63 -21.75 -10.53
N ALA A 369 6.51 -21.47 -11.19
CA ALA A 369 6.27 -21.93 -12.55
C ALA A 369 7.29 -21.35 -13.55
N LEU A 370 7.65 -20.07 -13.39
CA LEU A 370 8.66 -19.38 -14.18
C LEU A 370 10.06 -19.95 -13.92
N THR A 371 10.43 -20.16 -12.66
CA THR A 371 11.68 -20.82 -12.25
C THR A 371 11.80 -22.21 -12.90
N TRP A 372 10.75 -23.02 -12.79
CA TRP A 372 10.68 -24.34 -13.42
C TRP A 372 10.83 -24.23 -14.94
N PHE A 373 10.13 -23.29 -15.57
CA PHE A 373 10.21 -23.04 -17.00
C PHE A 373 11.60 -22.60 -17.45
N ARG A 374 12.32 -21.82 -16.63
CA ARG A 374 13.71 -21.43 -16.86
C ARG A 374 14.71 -22.56 -16.58
N GLY A 375 14.25 -23.69 -16.03
CA GLY A 375 15.09 -24.85 -15.71
C GLY A 375 15.97 -24.63 -14.48
N LYS A 376 15.56 -23.73 -13.58
CA LYS A 376 16.26 -23.46 -12.32
C LYS A 376 15.72 -24.37 -11.21
N GLU A 377 16.58 -24.72 -10.26
CA GLU A 377 16.24 -25.60 -9.13
C GLU A 377 15.60 -24.87 -7.96
N GLN A 378 15.75 -23.54 -7.91
CA GLN A 378 15.24 -22.69 -6.83
C GLN A 378 14.75 -21.36 -7.38
N CYS A 379 13.61 -20.90 -6.87
CA CYS A 379 13.02 -19.62 -7.22
C CYS A 379 13.75 -18.50 -6.49
N ASP A 380 14.19 -17.49 -7.24
CA ASP A 380 14.93 -16.34 -6.70
C ASP A 380 14.19 -15.02 -6.90
N THR A 381 14.88 -13.94 -6.56
CA THR A 381 14.36 -12.57 -6.58
C THR A 381 14.01 -12.10 -7.99
N GLU A 382 14.76 -12.55 -9.01
CA GLU A 382 14.51 -12.20 -10.41
C GLU A 382 13.20 -12.85 -10.90
N ASP A 383 12.96 -14.11 -10.52
CA ASP A 383 11.72 -14.82 -10.82
C ASP A 383 10.50 -14.16 -10.15
N ILE A 384 10.63 -13.72 -8.90
CA ILE A 384 9.57 -12.97 -8.20
C ILE A 384 9.30 -11.64 -8.89
N ALA A 385 10.35 -10.84 -9.14
CA ALA A 385 10.25 -9.52 -9.77
C ALA A 385 9.50 -9.57 -11.10
N ALA A 386 9.80 -10.59 -11.92
CA ALA A 386 9.17 -10.82 -13.22
C ALA A 386 7.64 -11.03 -13.12
N VAL A 387 7.15 -11.54 -11.99
CA VAL A 387 5.73 -11.90 -11.76
C VAL A 387 4.96 -10.80 -11.02
N ILE A 388 5.64 -9.93 -10.28
CA ILE A 388 5.00 -8.78 -9.58
C ILE A 388 4.16 -7.96 -10.54
N THR A 389 4.69 -7.67 -11.74
CA THR A 389 3.98 -6.86 -12.74
C THR A 389 2.66 -7.51 -13.18
N PRO A 390 2.63 -8.70 -13.79
CA PRO A 390 1.37 -9.31 -14.22
C PRO A 390 0.42 -9.64 -13.06
N ALA A 391 0.93 -9.90 -11.85
CA ALA A 391 0.08 -10.13 -10.67
C ALA A 391 -0.61 -8.86 -10.14
N SER A 392 -0.06 -7.67 -10.45
CA SER A 392 -0.53 -6.39 -9.93
C SER A 392 -1.39 -5.58 -10.91
N LEU A 393 -1.24 -5.78 -12.24
CA LEU A 393 -1.89 -4.96 -13.28
C LEU A 393 -3.39 -4.72 -13.07
N HIS A 394 -4.11 -5.75 -12.61
CA HIS A 394 -5.56 -5.71 -12.39
C HIS A 394 -5.95 -5.57 -10.91
N ARG A 395 -4.99 -5.61 -9.99
CA ARG A 395 -5.26 -5.51 -8.54
C ARG A 395 -4.90 -4.15 -7.96
N PHE A 396 -3.83 -3.53 -8.44
CA PHE A 396 -3.35 -2.28 -7.88
C PHE A 396 -4.10 -1.12 -8.49
N THR A 397 -4.76 -0.34 -7.63
CA THR A 397 -5.35 0.92 -8.04
C THR A 397 -4.28 2.00 -7.86
N PRO A 398 -3.78 2.63 -8.93
CA PRO A 398 -2.75 3.67 -8.80
C PRO A 398 -3.34 4.88 -8.06
N SER A 399 -2.58 5.44 -7.13
CA SER A 399 -2.91 6.72 -6.50
C SER A 399 -2.52 7.90 -7.40
N PRO A 400 -3.05 9.11 -7.13
CA PRO A 400 -2.63 10.33 -7.84
C PRO A 400 -1.14 10.67 -7.72
N HIS A 401 -0.42 10.08 -6.75
CA HIS A 401 1.01 10.34 -6.55
C HIS A 401 1.87 9.87 -7.72
N PHE A 402 1.45 8.86 -8.49
CA PHE A 402 2.17 8.46 -9.70
C PHE A 402 2.31 9.61 -10.71
N GLU A 403 1.29 10.48 -10.81
CA GLU A 403 1.31 11.62 -11.74
C GLU A 403 2.30 12.71 -11.32
N LYS A 404 2.72 12.74 -10.04
CA LYS A 404 3.74 13.66 -9.52
C LYS A 404 5.16 13.24 -9.89
N ILE A 405 5.39 11.95 -10.17
CA ILE A 405 6.72 11.39 -10.48
C ILE A 405 7.01 11.58 -11.97
N ASP A 406 6.17 10.99 -12.81
CA ASP A 406 6.31 11.00 -14.26
C ASP A 406 4.95 10.70 -14.91
N LEU A 407 4.64 11.41 -15.98
CA LEU A 407 3.44 11.20 -16.81
C LEU A 407 3.40 9.80 -17.44
N MET A 408 4.55 9.15 -17.69
CA MET A 408 4.63 7.78 -18.19
C MET A 408 3.86 6.81 -17.28
N TYR A 409 4.01 6.97 -15.96
CA TYR A 409 3.33 6.14 -14.98
C TYR A 409 1.82 6.38 -14.94
N LYS A 410 1.27 7.38 -15.60
CA LYS A 410 -0.19 7.50 -15.77
C LYS A 410 -0.71 6.50 -16.78
N TYR A 411 0.04 6.26 -17.85
CA TYR A 411 -0.43 5.51 -19.01
C TYR A 411 0.15 4.09 -19.11
N ASP A 412 1.33 3.84 -18.53
CA ASP A 412 1.99 2.54 -18.57
C ASP A 412 1.89 1.81 -17.21
N ALA A 413 0.94 0.87 -17.13
CA ALA A 413 0.73 0.05 -15.96
C ALA A 413 1.89 -0.93 -15.68
N TRP A 414 2.62 -1.32 -16.73
CA TRP A 414 3.73 -2.25 -16.63
C TRP A 414 4.93 -1.58 -15.94
N GLU A 415 5.28 -0.38 -16.41
CA GLU A 415 6.36 0.42 -15.83
C GLU A 415 6.03 0.90 -14.40
N ARG A 416 4.75 1.19 -14.10
CA ARG A 416 4.33 1.46 -12.71
C ARG A 416 4.70 0.33 -11.75
N SER A 417 4.36 -0.91 -12.07
CA SER A 417 4.59 -2.05 -11.19
C SER A 417 6.08 -2.35 -11.03
N ARG A 418 6.87 -2.21 -12.11
CA ARG A 418 8.34 -2.31 -12.05
C ARG A 418 8.92 -1.25 -11.14
N TYR A 419 8.49 0.00 -11.31
CA TYR A 419 8.95 1.10 -10.49
C TYR A 419 8.67 0.84 -9.00
N LEU A 420 7.46 0.37 -8.64
CA LEU A 420 7.14 0.02 -7.25
C LEU A 420 8.08 -1.05 -6.68
N TRP A 421 8.30 -2.13 -7.43
CA TRP A 421 9.21 -3.18 -7.01
C TRP A 421 10.63 -2.65 -6.84
N GLN A 422 11.13 -1.90 -7.83
CA GLN A 422 12.48 -1.34 -7.80
C GLN A 422 12.66 -0.39 -6.61
N GLN A 423 11.74 0.54 -6.36
CA GLN A 423 11.85 1.44 -5.20
C GLN A 423 11.84 0.68 -3.87
N ALA A 424 11.06 -0.39 -3.77
CA ALA A 424 11.10 -1.26 -2.59
C ALA A 424 12.43 -2.02 -2.49
N MET A 425 12.98 -2.51 -3.60
CA MET A 425 14.26 -3.21 -3.60
C MET A 425 15.42 -2.27 -3.31
N ASP A 426 15.46 -1.07 -3.89
CA ASP A 426 16.46 -0.05 -3.59
C ASP A 426 16.45 0.31 -2.10
N LYS A 427 15.26 0.42 -1.50
CA LYS A 427 15.11 0.60 -0.04
C LYS A 427 15.59 -0.61 0.73
N TYR A 428 15.24 -1.82 0.32
CA TYR A 428 15.73 -3.05 0.93
C TYR A 428 17.26 -3.10 0.90
N ASP A 429 17.87 -2.85 -0.26
CA ASP A 429 19.31 -2.91 -0.47
C ASP A 429 20.05 -1.78 0.25
N THR A 430 19.48 -0.57 0.31
CA THR A 430 20.04 0.55 1.08
C THR A 430 20.00 0.27 2.58
N ARG A 431 18.92 -0.38 3.04
CA ARG A 431 18.70 -0.73 4.45
C ARG A 431 19.48 -1.96 4.89
N TYR A 432 19.78 -2.86 3.95
CA TYR A 432 20.55 -4.08 4.16
C TYR A 432 21.75 -4.16 3.19
N PRO A 433 22.70 -3.18 3.19
CA PRO A 433 23.73 -3.10 2.16
C PRO A 433 24.86 -4.11 2.40
N GLY A 434 25.03 -5.06 1.47
CA GLY A 434 26.29 -5.78 1.25
C GLY A 434 26.85 -6.67 2.39
N LYS A 435 26.12 -6.97 3.47
CA LYS A 435 26.66 -7.81 4.54
C LYS A 435 26.59 -9.30 4.18
N GLN A 436 27.73 -9.88 3.80
CA GLN A 436 28.13 -11.12 4.47
C GLN A 436 28.18 -10.78 5.97
N GLU A 437 27.14 -11.17 6.68
CA GLU A 437 26.86 -10.85 8.07
C GLU A 437 27.87 -11.55 9.00
N THR A 438 29.09 -11.02 9.11
CA THR A 438 30.04 -11.58 10.08
C THR A 438 29.61 -11.22 11.51
N VAL A 439 29.35 -12.26 12.30
CA VAL A 439 29.10 -12.34 13.76
C VAL A 439 30.06 -11.49 14.63
N SER A 440 31.07 -10.87 14.05
CA SER A 440 32.01 -9.96 14.71
C SER A 440 31.33 -8.78 15.46
N GLU A 441 30.12 -8.37 15.04
CA GLU A 441 29.32 -7.35 15.73
C GLU A 441 28.62 -7.88 17.01
N ILE A 442 28.55 -9.20 17.23
CA ILE A 442 27.95 -9.85 18.41
C ILE A 442 28.87 -9.80 19.65
N LYS A 443 30.13 -9.37 19.52
CA LYS A 443 31.01 -9.13 20.69
C LYS A 443 30.45 -8.14 21.70
N SER A 444 29.52 -7.27 21.29
CA SER A 444 28.80 -6.36 22.19
C SER A 444 27.70 -7.05 23.04
N VAL A 445 27.36 -8.31 22.74
CA VAL A 445 26.25 -9.07 23.34
C VAL A 445 26.75 -10.21 24.27
N SER A 446 28.06 -10.26 24.55
CA SER A 446 28.73 -11.32 25.33
C SER A 446 28.16 -11.58 26.73
N GLN A 447 27.36 -10.67 27.26
CA GLN A 447 26.68 -10.84 28.55
C GLN A 447 25.53 -11.89 28.54
N TYR A 448 25.12 -12.40 27.38
CA TYR A 448 23.99 -13.33 27.25
C TYR A 448 24.36 -14.74 26.75
N PHE A 449 25.64 -15.01 26.43
CA PHE A 449 26.12 -16.32 25.99
C PHE A 449 27.30 -16.76 26.87
N SER A 450 27.35 -18.05 27.22
CA SER A 450 28.60 -18.62 27.77
C SER A 450 29.67 -18.74 26.68
N ASP A 451 30.95 -18.78 27.06
CA ASP A 451 32.08 -18.82 26.10
C ASP A 451 31.96 -20.00 25.10
N GLU A 452 31.42 -21.13 25.55
CA GLU A 452 31.19 -22.34 24.73
C GLU A 452 30.02 -22.16 23.73
N GLN A 453 28.98 -21.42 24.11
CA GLN A 453 27.86 -21.05 23.23
C GLN A 453 28.26 -19.98 22.21
N TYR A 454 29.15 -19.06 22.59
CA TYR A 454 29.71 -18.07 21.68
C TYR A 454 30.61 -18.72 20.63
N GLU A 455 31.45 -19.69 21.01
CA GLU A 455 32.26 -20.46 20.05
C GLU A 455 31.40 -21.21 19.02
N GLN A 456 30.30 -21.85 19.44
CA GLN A 456 29.35 -22.48 18.53
C GLN A 456 28.61 -21.49 17.64
N ALA A 457 28.13 -20.37 18.21
CA ALA A 457 27.45 -19.30 17.48
C ALA A 457 28.35 -18.60 16.45
N SER A 458 29.65 -18.50 16.73
CA SER A 458 30.65 -17.85 15.88
C SER A 458 31.01 -18.62 14.61
N ALA A 459 30.53 -19.86 14.47
CA ALA A 459 30.72 -20.70 13.30
C ALA A 459 29.66 -20.50 12.20
N TYR A 460 28.63 -19.68 12.44
CA TYR A 460 27.55 -19.41 11.48
C TYR A 460 27.81 -18.10 10.73
N ASP A 461 27.62 -18.15 9.41
CA ASP A 461 28.04 -17.09 8.49
C ASP A 461 27.10 -15.89 8.43
N ASN A 462 25.90 -15.96 9.05
CA ASN A 462 24.94 -14.85 9.09
C ASN A 462 23.95 -14.88 10.30
N TYR A 463 23.33 -13.73 10.63
CA TYR A 463 22.39 -13.51 11.76
C TYR A 463 21.14 -14.39 11.66
N TRP A 464 20.73 -14.73 10.45
CA TRP A 464 19.56 -15.56 10.18
C TRP A 464 19.89 -17.05 10.32
N ASP A 465 21.12 -17.48 10.04
CA ASP A 465 21.62 -18.82 10.34
C ASP A 465 21.74 -19.05 11.86
N LEU A 466 22.10 -18.00 12.62
CA LEU A 466 22.07 -18.02 14.08
C LEU A 466 20.64 -18.19 14.63
N LYS A 467 19.64 -17.54 14.00
CA LYS A 467 18.22 -17.69 14.33
C LYS A 467 17.73 -19.12 14.06
N ASP A 468 18.05 -19.68 12.90
CA ASP A 468 17.62 -21.04 12.54
C ASP A 468 18.32 -22.11 13.42
N ALA A 469 19.57 -21.89 13.83
CA ALA A 469 20.26 -22.73 14.81
C ALA A 469 19.66 -22.64 16.23
N VAL A 470 19.08 -21.49 16.61
CA VAL A 470 18.39 -21.31 17.91
C VAL A 470 17.02 -22.00 17.92
N GLU A 471 16.38 -22.16 16.75
CA GLU A 471 15.10 -22.89 16.59
C GLU A 471 15.24 -24.40 16.79
N GLU A 472 16.40 -24.99 16.48
CA GLU A 472 16.66 -26.43 16.70
C GLU A 472 16.96 -26.79 18.18
N LEU A 473 17.10 -25.79 19.06
CA LEU A 473 17.37 -26.01 20.48
C LEU A 473 16.06 -26.19 21.29
N PRO A 474 16.00 -27.15 22.23
CA PRO A 474 14.86 -27.29 23.14
C PRO A 474 14.63 -26.01 23.98
N ASP A 475 13.37 -25.70 24.28
CA ASP A 475 12.92 -24.55 25.10
C ASP A 475 13.32 -23.14 24.55
N SER A 476 13.23 -22.97 23.22
CA SER A 476 13.61 -21.76 22.48
C SER A 476 12.81 -20.48 22.78
N GLY A 477 11.69 -20.55 23.48
CA GLY A 477 10.84 -19.39 23.80
C GLY A 477 11.54 -18.31 24.64
N GLY A 478 12.42 -18.70 25.57
CA GLY A 478 13.23 -17.75 26.34
C GLY A 478 14.31 -17.08 25.50
N LYS A 479 14.90 -17.79 24.53
CA LYS A 479 15.99 -17.31 23.67
C LYS A 479 15.47 -16.34 22.59
N LEU A 480 14.29 -16.62 22.03
CA LEU A 480 13.58 -15.71 21.12
C LEU A 480 13.25 -14.36 21.76
N SER A 481 12.94 -14.34 23.07
CA SER A 481 12.70 -13.09 23.81
C SER A 481 13.95 -12.23 23.98
N VAL A 482 15.13 -12.86 24.09
CA VAL A 482 16.42 -12.17 24.18
C VAL A 482 16.80 -11.59 22.80
N ILE A 483 16.60 -12.35 21.72
CA ILE A 483 16.79 -11.86 20.34
C ILE A 483 15.88 -10.65 20.07
N TYR A 484 14.61 -10.72 20.44
CA TYR A 484 13.65 -9.61 20.31
C TYR A 484 14.12 -8.35 21.07
N LYS A 485 14.67 -8.52 22.28
CA LYS A 485 15.19 -7.43 23.10
C LYS A 485 16.48 -6.82 22.55
N SER A 486 17.36 -7.66 22.00
CA SER A 486 18.59 -7.20 21.33
C SER A 486 18.30 -6.48 20.02
N MET A 487 17.24 -6.82 19.30
CA MET A 487 16.75 -6.05 18.14
C MET A 487 16.26 -4.66 18.55
N GLU A 488 15.59 -4.53 19.71
CA GLU A 488 15.21 -3.22 20.27
C GLU A 488 16.40 -2.37 20.71
N GLU A 489 17.43 -2.99 21.29
CA GLU A 489 18.64 -2.29 21.74
C GLU A 489 19.52 -1.87 20.55
N PHE A 490 19.70 -2.73 19.55
CA PHE A 490 20.40 -2.40 18.31
C PHE A 490 19.74 -1.22 17.58
N ALA A 491 18.40 -1.25 17.45
CA ALA A 491 17.64 -0.18 16.82
C ALA A 491 17.71 1.15 17.59
N LYS A 492 17.80 1.11 18.93
CA LYS A 492 17.95 2.30 19.77
C LYS A 492 19.31 2.98 19.61
N ASP A 493 20.37 2.20 19.44
CA ASP A 493 21.74 2.73 19.40
C ASP A 493 22.19 3.17 18.00
N HIS A 494 21.53 2.72 16.92
CA HIS A 494 21.99 2.96 15.55
C HIS A 494 21.01 3.75 14.66
N LEU A 495 19.77 4.03 15.12
CA LEU A 495 18.73 4.61 14.27
C LEU A 495 18.00 5.77 14.96
N GLU A 496 18.35 7.00 14.61
CA GLU A 496 17.60 8.19 15.02
C GLU A 496 16.59 8.62 13.93
N GLY A 497 15.40 9.05 14.35
CA GLY A 497 14.36 9.61 13.47
C GLY A 497 13.22 8.64 13.09
N SER A 498 12.31 9.10 12.21
CA SER A 498 11.11 8.34 11.82
C SER A 498 11.42 7.04 11.08
N GLU A 499 12.55 6.97 10.38
CA GLU A 499 13.00 5.79 9.62
C GLU A 499 13.46 4.64 10.53
N GLY A 500 14.00 4.94 11.72
CA GLY A 500 14.38 3.95 12.74
C GLY A 500 13.19 3.27 13.45
N LEU A 501 12.06 3.96 13.50
CA LEU A 501 10.81 3.39 14.04
C LEU A 501 10.16 2.44 13.02
N GLU A 502 10.20 2.81 11.73
CA GLU A 502 9.81 1.92 10.60
C GLU A 502 10.72 0.67 10.55
N GLU A 503 12.00 0.78 10.98
CA GLU A 503 12.98 -0.33 11.10
C GLU A 503 12.60 -1.33 12.17
N LEU A 504 12.46 -0.83 13.39
CA LEU A 504 12.09 -1.66 14.53
C LEU A 504 10.73 -2.33 14.29
N LEU A 505 9.82 -1.65 13.58
CA LEU A 505 8.51 -2.16 13.31
C LEU A 505 8.48 -3.22 12.20
N ALA A 506 9.15 -3.01 11.06
CA ALA A 506 9.23 -4.03 10.00
C ALA A 506 9.83 -5.34 10.55
N MET A 507 10.86 -5.22 11.40
CA MET A 507 11.49 -6.36 12.09
C MET A 507 10.55 -7.02 13.12
N LYS A 508 9.81 -6.22 13.91
CA LYS A 508 8.80 -6.74 14.86
C LYS A 508 7.59 -7.36 14.18
N LEU A 509 7.16 -6.85 13.03
CA LEU A 509 6.04 -7.34 12.24
C LEU A 509 6.36 -8.69 11.59
N LEU A 510 7.56 -8.83 11.02
CA LEU A 510 8.09 -10.11 10.55
C LEU A 510 8.18 -11.14 11.68
N PHE A 511 8.55 -10.71 12.89
CA PHE A 511 8.62 -11.56 14.08
C PHE A 511 7.22 -11.96 14.60
N TYR A 512 6.25 -11.04 14.61
CA TYR A 512 4.89 -11.29 15.09
C TYR A 512 4.05 -12.15 14.14
N GLU A 513 4.17 -11.97 12.81
CA GLU A 513 3.46 -12.79 11.82
C GLU A 513 3.89 -14.26 11.85
N HIS A 514 5.13 -14.56 12.20
CA HIS A 514 5.63 -15.93 12.30
C HIS A 514 5.47 -16.55 13.71
N TYR A 515 5.60 -15.76 14.78
CA TYR A 515 5.71 -16.31 16.15
C TYR A 515 4.73 -15.70 17.16
N GLY A 516 3.70 -14.97 16.72
CA GLY A 516 2.69 -14.36 17.61
C GLY A 516 2.01 -15.35 18.56
N GLN A 517 1.99 -16.64 18.24
CA GLN A 517 1.46 -17.69 19.13
C GLN A 517 2.40 -18.07 20.29
N VAL A 518 3.71 -17.88 20.14
CA VAL A 518 4.74 -18.21 21.16
C VAL A 518 4.82 -17.12 22.24
N LEU A 519 4.54 -15.86 21.90
CA LEU A 519 4.62 -14.72 22.82
C LEU A 519 3.40 -14.58 23.76
N ASP A 520 2.29 -15.25 23.49
CA ASP A 520 1.09 -15.29 24.35
C ASP A 520 1.21 -16.29 25.53
N GLY A 521 2.39 -16.86 25.76
CA GLY A 521 2.64 -17.77 26.89
C GLY A 521 1.97 -19.14 26.78
N LYS A 522 1.47 -19.52 25.61
CA LYS A 522 1.03 -20.89 25.33
C LYS A 522 2.19 -21.67 24.76
N ALA A 523 2.79 -22.54 25.58
CA ALA A 523 3.74 -23.53 25.11
C ALA A 523 3.10 -24.35 23.97
N LEU A 524 3.89 -24.68 22.94
CA LEU A 524 3.59 -25.70 21.94
C LEU A 524 3.26 -27.02 22.65
N GLN A 525 1.99 -27.25 23.01
CA GLN A 525 1.50 -28.59 23.30
C GLN A 525 0.70 -29.09 22.11
N ASN A 526 1.25 -30.14 21.50
CA ASN A 526 0.62 -31.02 20.54
C ASN A 526 -0.78 -31.42 20.99
N ILE A 527 -1.84 -30.93 20.36
CA ILE A 527 -3.17 -31.58 20.45
C ILE A 527 -3.89 -31.52 19.10
N ILE A 528 -3.85 -32.66 18.41
CA ILE A 528 -4.96 -33.16 17.60
C ILE A 528 -6.16 -33.38 18.54
N THR A 529 -7.37 -33.12 18.01
CA THR A 529 -8.72 -33.50 18.47
C THR A 529 -9.46 -32.68 19.53
N GLU A 530 -10.66 -32.24 19.08
CA GLU A 530 -11.95 -32.14 19.77
C GLU A 530 -12.40 -30.83 20.46
N THR A 531 -13.29 -30.16 19.70
CA THR A 531 -14.52 -29.47 20.13
C THR A 531 -14.43 -28.22 21.02
N ALA A 532 -14.38 -27.07 20.37
CA ALA A 532 -15.21 -25.92 20.71
C ALA A 532 -15.58 -25.14 19.43
N THR A 533 -16.87 -24.92 19.21
CA THR A 533 -17.39 -24.35 17.95
C THR A 533 -17.15 -22.83 17.83
N PRO A 534 -16.98 -22.28 16.61
CA PRO A 534 -16.73 -20.86 16.31
C PRO A 534 -17.77 -19.83 16.84
N SER A 535 -18.85 -20.30 17.45
CA SER A 535 -19.99 -19.49 17.84
C SER A 535 -19.81 -18.78 19.19
N GLN A 536 -18.96 -19.28 20.09
CA GLN A 536 -18.72 -18.65 21.40
C GLN A 536 -17.68 -17.51 21.38
N VAL A 537 -16.85 -17.44 20.33
CA VAL A 537 -15.86 -16.36 20.14
C VAL A 537 -16.50 -15.11 19.51
N LYS A 538 -17.56 -15.27 18.71
CA LYS A 538 -18.30 -14.14 18.12
C LYS A 538 -19.03 -13.28 19.15
N GLU A 539 -19.49 -13.83 20.28
CA GLU A 539 -20.30 -13.08 21.26
C GLU A 539 -19.49 -12.14 22.17
N LYS A 540 -18.19 -12.38 22.39
CA LYS A 540 -17.33 -11.47 23.18
C LYS A 540 -16.64 -10.38 22.37
N VAL A 541 -16.54 -10.54 21.04
CA VAL A 541 -15.94 -9.54 20.14
C VAL A 541 -16.98 -8.54 19.61
N VAL A 542 -18.26 -8.91 19.56
CA VAL A 542 -19.34 -8.07 18.98
C VAL A 542 -19.88 -6.98 19.94
N GLN A 543 -19.54 -7.00 21.24
CA GLN A 543 -20.00 -5.96 22.20
C GLN A 543 -19.10 -4.73 22.34
N LYS A 544 -17.96 -4.64 21.63
CA LYS A 544 -17.09 -3.44 21.66
C LYS A 544 -16.86 -2.76 20.31
N THR A 545 -17.46 -3.24 19.23
CA THR A 545 -17.17 -2.79 17.85
C THR A 545 -18.42 -2.59 16.99
N SER A 546 -19.53 -2.11 17.57
CA SER A 546 -20.71 -1.72 16.78
C SER A 546 -20.74 -0.21 16.49
N PRO A 547 -20.88 0.23 15.22
CA PRO A 547 -21.00 1.64 14.78
C PRO A 547 -22.31 2.35 15.20
N VAL A 548 -23.16 1.75 16.03
CA VAL A 548 -24.52 2.22 16.30
C VAL A 548 -24.59 3.16 17.54
N ALA A 549 -23.49 3.32 18.28
CA ALA A 549 -23.47 4.18 19.47
C ALA A 549 -23.10 5.66 19.21
N VAL A 550 -22.62 6.02 18.00
CA VAL A 550 -22.13 7.38 17.71
C VAL A 550 -23.21 8.28 17.08
N THR A 551 -24.31 7.72 16.56
CA THR A 551 -25.34 8.50 15.86
C THR A 551 -26.40 9.14 16.77
N ASN A 552 -26.42 8.86 18.08
CA ASN A 552 -27.46 9.38 18.98
C ASN A 552 -27.04 10.53 19.91
N ASN A 553 -25.80 11.05 19.82
CA ASN A 553 -25.35 12.15 20.70
C ASN A 553 -24.83 13.40 19.97
N ILE A 554 -24.97 13.52 18.65
CA ILE A 554 -24.51 14.71 17.89
C ILE A 554 -25.67 15.69 17.59
N ALA A 555 -26.84 15.48 18.21
CA ALA A 555 -27.99 16.38 18.03
C ALA A 555 -27.92 17.69 18.87
N ASN A 556 -26.85 17.90 19.65
CA ASN A 556 -26.66 19.11 20.46
C ASN A 556 -25.17 19.51 20.51
N THR A 557 -24.60 19.91 19.38
CA THR A 557 -23.42 20.79 19.38
C THR A 557 -23.84 22.16 18.86
N ASP A 558 -24.78 22.79 19.57
CA ASP A 558 -24.63 24.22 19.75
C ASP A 558 -23.25 24.46 20.36
N SER A 559 -22.61 25.55 19.94
CA SER A 559 -21.38 26.21 20.39
C SER A 559 -21.03 26.26 21.92
N ALA A 560 -21.37 25.25 22.72
CA ALA A 560 -21.54 25.36 24.17
C ALA A 560 -20.26 25.19 25.02
N SER A 561 -19.05 25.41 24.50
CA SER A 561 -17.87 25.47 25.39
C SER A 561 -16.75 26.44 25.01
N MET A 562 -16.57 26.81 23.73
CA MET A 562 -15.57 27.81 23.35
C MET A 562 -16.20 29.20 23.35
N LYS A 563 -15.81 30.03 24.32
CA LYS A 563 -16.20 31.44 24.40
C LYS A 563 -15.37 32.28 23.43
N TYR A 564 -15.97 33.30 22.86
CA TYR A 564 -15.31 34.27 21.99
C TYR A 564 -15.41 35.67 22.61
N VAL A 565 -14.32 36.42 22.49
CA VAL A 565 -14.20 37.80 22.96
C VAL A 565 -14.21 38.71 21.72
N LYS A 566 -15.10 39.70 21.72
CA LYS A 566 -15.14 40.72 20.67
C LYS A 566 -14.01 41.71 20.87
N ILE A 567 -13.14 41.83 19.88
CA ILE A 567 -12.07 42.81 19.84
C ILE A 567 -12.51 43.98 18.96
N PRO A 568 -12.51 45.22 19.48
CA PRO A 568 -12.89 46.36 18.68
C PRO A 568 -11.88 46.55 17.54
N GLY A 569 -12.38 46.70 16.33
CA GLY A 569 -11.58 47.18 15.21
C GLY A 569 -11.27 48.67 15.35
N GLY A 570 -10.55 49.22 14.38
CA GLY A 570 -10.19 50.63 14.37
C GLY A 570 -9.32 51.01 13.18
N ASN A 571 -9.27 52.31 12.91
CA ASN A 571 -8.42 52.88 11.88
C ASN A 571 -7.09 53.33 12.48
N ASN A 572 -5.98 53.10 11.74
CA ASN A 572 -4.63 53.53 12.13
C ASN A 572 -4.17 53.02 13.51
N ILE A 573 -4.48 51.76 13.82
CA ILE A 573 -3.98 51.08 15.02
C ILE A 573 -2.46 50.92 14.88
N GLN A 574 -1.72 51.21 15.95
CA GLN A 574 -0.26 51.06 16.01
C GLN A 574 0.11 49.59 16.26
N PHE A 575 1.03 49.07 15.46
CA PHE A 575 1.59 47.72 15.54
C PHE A 575 3.11 47.75 15.43
N GLY A 576 3.74 46.63 15.77
CA GLY A 576 5.19 46.46 15.72
C GLY A 576 5.93 47.20 16.84
N SER A 577 7.25 47.18 16.74
CA SER A 577 8.15 47.86 17.69
C SER A 577 9.36 48.40 16.94
N THR A 578 9.97 49.49 17.43
CA THR A 578 11.25 49.98 16.88
C THR A 578 12.41 49.03 17.13
N GLU A 579 12.22 47.99 17.96
CA GLU A 579 13.24 47.02 18.34
C GLU A 579 13.26 45.75 17.47
N PHE A 580 12.24 45.55 16.63
CA PHE A 580 12.14 44.38 15.73
C PHE A 580 12.17 44.81 14.26
N ASP A 581 13.24 44.49 13.53
CA ASP A 581 13.42 44.84 12.11
C ASP A 581 12.37 44.20 11.19
N ASP A 582 11.89 43.01 11.53
CA ASP A 582 10.88 42.25 10.80
C ASP A 582 9.43 42.57 11.20
N ASN A 583 9.26 43.45 12.19
CA ASN A 583 7.98 44.04 12.60
C ASN A 583 8.17 45.49 13.08
N PRO A 584 8.64 46.39 12.20
CA PRO A 584 8.91 47.78 12.60
C PRO A 584 7.60 48.47 13.01
N ALA A 585 7.70 49.55 13.78
CA ALA A 585 6.53 50.35 14.14
C ALA A 585 5.76 50.82 12.89
N HIS A 586 4.50 50.43 12.77
CA HIS A 586 3.67 50.70 11.60
C HIS A 586 2.19 50.85 11.99
N THR A 587 1.35 51.28 11.03
CA THR A 587 -0.08 51.48 11.25
C THR A 587 -0.92 50.74 10.22
N VAL A 588 -1.94 50.03 10.70
CA VAL A 588 -2.94 49.37 9.85
C VAL A 588 -4.33 49.58 10.43
N SER A 589 -5.35 49.28 9.64
CA SER A 589 -6.74 49.31 10.09
C SER A 589 -7.27 47.89 10.18
N LEU A 590 -8.03 47.58 11.23
CA LEU A 590 -8.64 46.26 11.42
C LEU A 590 -10.14 46.39 11.56
N SER A 591 -10.87 45.48 10.93
CA SER A 591 -12.29 45.27 11.17
C SER A 591 -12.47 44.67 12.57
N PRO A 592 -13.62 44.89 13.25
CA PRO A 592 -13.92 44.17 14.48
C PRO A 592 -13.99 42.66 14.21
N PHE A 593 -13.48 41.87 15.16
CA PHE A 593 -13.46 40.42 15.05
C PHE A 593 -13.68 39.77 16.42
N SER A 594 -14.11 38.52 16.41
CA SER A 594 -14.33 37.71 17.62
C SER A 594 -13.27 36.62 17.68
N ILE A 595 -12.40 36.65 18.68
CA ILE A 595 -11.34 35.66 18.87
C ILE A 595 -11.68 34.77 20.08
N SER A 596 -11.34 33.48 20.03
CA SER A 596 -11.60 32.58 21.15
C SER A 596 -10.98 33.14 22.44
N GLU A 597 -11.53 32.83 23.61
CA GLU A 597 -11.01 33.31 24.92
C GLU A 597 -9.71 32.59 25.29
N THR A 598 -9.60 31.32 24.89
CA THR A 598 -8.44 30.44 25.12
C THR A 598 -7.92 29.86 23.81
N PRO A 599 -6.69 29.31 23.79
CA PRO A 599 -6.32 28.34 22.78
C PRO A 599 -7.28 27.16 22.74
N VAL A 600 -7.33 26.47 21.60
CA VAL A 600 -8.08 25.23 21.47
C VAL A 600 -7.52 24.23 22.48
N THR A 601 -8.39 23.68 23.32
CA THR A 601 -7.98 22.75 24.37
C THR A 601 -7.92 21.31 23.84
N GLN A 602 -7.21 20.44 24.55
CA GLN A 602 -7.13 19.01 24.25
C GLN A 602 -8.52 18.37 24.11
N ALA A 603 -9.42 18.66 25.05
CA ALA A 603 -10.79 18.12 25.02
C ALA A 603 -11.60 18.66 23.84
N MET A 604 -11.49 19.96 23.53
CA MET A 604 -12.17 20.57 22.38
C MET A 604 -11.67 20.02 21.05
N TYR A 605 -10.36 19.76 20.94
CA TYR A 605 -9.77 19.15 19.75
C TYR A 605 -10.23 17.71 19.57
N GLU A 606 -10.14 16.91 20.63
CA GLU A 606 -10.55 15.51 20.65
C GLU A 606 -12.04 15.33 20.36
N GLN A 607 -12.90 16.23 20.84
CA GLN A 607 -14.34 16.18 20.57
C GLN A 607 -14.69 16.32 19.07
N VAL A 608 -13.95 17.15 18.33
CA VAL A 608 -14.24 17.43 16.90
C VAL A 608 -13.45 16.50 15.97
N VAL A 609 -12.21 16.16 16.34
CA VAL A 609 -11.30 15.39 15.49
C VAL A 609 -11.34 13.89 15.82
N GLY A 610 -11.74 13.53 17.04
CA GLY A 610 -11.81 12.16 17.53
C GLY A 610 -10.48 11.63 18.10
N SER A 611 -9.45 12.48 18.20
CA SER A 611 -8.13 12.13 18.75
C SER A 611 -7.45 13.34 19.39
N ASN A 612 -6.51 13.08 20.30
CA ASN A 612 -5.71 14.10 20.99
C ASN A 612 -4.21 13.88 20.68
N PRO A 613 -3.56 14.74 19.86
CA PRO A 613 -2.16 14.57 19.46
C PRO A 613 -1.13 15.05 20.50
N SER A 614 -1.59 15.63 21.60
CA SER A 614 -0.76 16.34 22.58
C SER A 614 0.26 15.41 23.26
N SER A 615 1.46 15.92 23.53
CA SER A 615 2.48 15.28 24.39
C SER A 615 2.11 15.33 25.88
N PHE A 616 1.49 16.42 26.32
CA PHE A 616 1.20 16.68 27.73
C PHE A 616 -0.19 16.15 28.10
N THR A 617 -0.34 14.82 28.04
CA THR A 617 -1.56 14.11 28.43
C THR A 617 -1.45 13.56 29.86
N LYS A 618 -2.56 13.06 30.41
CA LYS A 618 -2.60 12.38 31.73
C LYS A 618 -1.57 11.26 31.93
N THR A 619 -1.01 10.70 30.84
CA THR A 619 0.00 9.62 30.91
C THR A 619 1.44 10.14 30.95
N ASN A 620 1.67 11.42 30.66
CA ASN A 620 2.99 12.04 30.63
C ASN A 620 3.60 12.15 32.04
N ASP A 621 4.90 11.86 32.17
CA ASP A 621 5.58 11.82 33.47
C ASP A 621 5.61 13.19 34.16
N LYS A 622 5.74 14.30 33.41
CA LYS A 622 5.70 15.67 33.97
C LYS A 622 4.29 16.09 34.40
N ILE A 623 3.26 15.54 33.74
CA ILE A 623 1.85 15.75 34.14
C ILE A 623 1.55 14.97 35.42
N LYS A 624 1.95 13.68 35.47
CA LYS A 624 1.82 12.82 36.66
C LYS A 624 2.61 13.36 37.86
N ALA A 625 3.86 13.77 37.66
CA ALA A 625 4.74 14.26 38.72
C ALA A 625 4.17 15.49 39.44
N ALA A 626 3.40 16.32 38.73
CA ALA A 626 2.71 17.44 39.36
C ALA A 626 1.25 17.14 39.75
N GLY A 627 0.85 15.88 39.80
CA GLY A 627 -0.45 15.45 40.32
C GLY A 627 -1.66 15.83 39.46
N ILE A 628 -1.46 16.15 38.18
CA ILE A 628 -2.56 16.51 37.28
C ILE A 628 -3.23 15.23 36.75
N THR A 629 -4.53 15.09 37.02
CA THR A 629 -5.33 13.93 36.62
C THR A 629 -6.19 14.17 35.39
N ASP A 630 -6.37 15.42 34.98
CA ASP A 630 -7.15 15.84 33.81
C ASP A 630 -6.39 16.91 33.02
N THR A 631 -6.07 16.61 31.76
CA THR A 631 -5.41 17.53 30.83
C THR A 631 -6.37 18.08 29.77
N GLY A 632 -7.67 17.81 29.89
CA GLY A 632 -8.68 18.24 28.91
C GLY A 632 -8.70 19.76 28.67
N LYS A 633 -8.32 20.55 29.69
CA LYS A 633 -8.21 22.01 29.63
C LYS A 633 -6.82 22.54 29.27
N HIS A 634 -5.83 21.67 29.07
CA HIS A 634 -4.54 22.12 28.53
C HIS A 634 -4.73 22.49 27.05
N PRO A 635 -3.90 23.41 26.49
CA PRO A 635 -3.91 23.66 25.06
C PRO A 635 -3.56 22.37 24.31
N VAL A 636 -4.21 22.16 23.17
CA VAL A 636 -3.78 21.13 22.23
C VAL A 636 -2.45 21.57 21.60
N GLU A 637 -1.47 20.66 21.59
CA GLU A 637 -0.17 20.85 20.95
C GLU A 637 0.18 19.66 20.06
N LYS A 638 1.29 19.74 19.31
CA LYS A 638 1.61 18.83 18.18
C LYS A 638 0.58 18.85 17.04
N VAL A 639 -0.10 19.99 16.88
CA VAL A 639 -0.99 20.26 15.76
C VAL A 639 -0.25 21.16 14.77
N ASN A 640 -0.14 20.72 13.52
CA ASN A 640 0.49 21.54 12.49
C ASN A 640 -0.51 22.56 11.89
N TRP A 641 -0.02 23.50 11.07
CA TRP A 641 -0.85 24.59 10.55
C TRP A 641 -2.03 24.10 9.70
N ASN A 642 -1.80 23.04 8.92
CA ASN A 642 -2.83 22.42 8.07
C ASN A 642 -3.96 21.81 8.92
N GLU A 643 -3.62 21.07 9.98
CA GLU A 643 -4.61 20.48 10.89
C GLU A 643 -5.38 21.51 11.69
N ALA A 644 -4.74 22.62 12.06
CA ALA A 644 -5.40 23.73 12.74
C ALA A 644 -6.49 24.35 11.85
N ASN A 645 -6.23 24.50 10.55
CA ASN A 645 -7.24 24.91 9.56
C ASN A 645 -8.31 23.84 9.31
N ILE A 646 -7.97 22.55 9.27
CA ILE A 646 -8.95 21.45 9.15
C ILE A 646 -9.88 21.43 10.36
N TYR A 647 -9.35 21.65 11.56
CA TYR A 647 -10.17 21.78 12.78
C TYR A 647 -11.18 22.92 12.64
N ALA A 648 -10.73 24.09 12.18
CA ALA A 648 -11.59 25.24 11.94
C ALA A 648 -12.66 24.96 10.86
N GLN A 649 -12.29 24.29 9.77
CA GLN A 649 -13.20 23.85 8.71
C GLN A 649 -14.26 22.87 9.23
N LYS A 650 -13.87 21.88 10.02
CA LYS A 650 -14.82 20.94 10.65
C LYS A 650 -15.79 21.65 11.57
N LEU A 651 -15.32 22.60 12.39
CA LEU A 651 -16.21 23.41 13.22
C LEU A 651 -17.21 24.20 12.37
N SER A 652 -16.78 24.81 11.27
CA SER A 652 -17.69 25.48 10.33
C SER A 652 -18.73 24.54 9.72
N LEU A 653 -18.34 23.31 9.37
CA LEU A 653 -19.27 22.30 8.84
C LEU A 653 -20.30 21.83 9.89
N LEU A 654 -19.89 21.75 11.16
CA LEU A 654 -20.74 21.35 12.28
C LEU A 654 -21.64 22.47 12.79
N ALA A 655 -21.31 23.73 12.55
CA ALA A 655 -22.03 24.89 13.05
C ALA A 655 -23.46 25.01 12.46
N ASN A 656 -24.48 25.05 13.31
CA ASN A 656 -25.88 25.05 12.87
C ASN A 656 -26.33 26.36 12.19
N ASP A 657 -25.63 27.47 12.47
CA ASP A 657 -25.92 28.82 11.98
C ASP A 657 -25.26 29.14 10.62
N ILE A 658 -24.49 28.20 10.05
CA ILE A 658 -23.85 28.37 8.74
C ILE A 658 -24.70 27.77 7.62
N ASP A 659 -24.93 28.57 6.58
CA ASP A 659 -25.73 28.20 5.41
C ASP A 659 -25.22 26.90 4.74
N ALA A 660 -26.15 26.01 4.37
CA ALA A 660 -25.83 24.71 3.78
C ALA A 660 -25.05 24.80 2.45
N LYS A 661 -25.26 25.87 1.67
CA LYS A 661 -24.48 26.12 0.45
C LYS A 661 -23.03 26.44 0.79
N ILE A 662 -22.78 27.28 1.80
CA ILE A 662 -21.43 27.60 2.26
C ILE A 662 -20.74 26.33 2.78
N LYS A 663 -21.46 25.49 3.55
CA LYS A 663 -20.93 24.19 4.00
C LYS A 663 -20.52 23.30 2.84
N LYS A 664 -21.29 23.29 1.76
CA LYS A 664 -20.95 22.54 0.54
C LYS A 664 -19.71 23.13 -0.14
N ASP A 665 -19.61 24.45 -0.22
CA ASP A 665 -18.49 25.15 -0.86
C ASP A 665 -17.17 24.92 -0.11
N ILE A 666 -17.21 24.83 1.23
CA ILE A 666 -16.00 24.63 2.05
C ILE A 666 -15.61 23.17 2.26
N LYS A 667 -16.50 22.19 2.05
CA LYS A 667 -16.31 20.80 2.48
C LYS A 667 -15.04 20.15 1.93
N ASP A 668 -14.73 20.42 0.66
CA ASP A 668 -13.66 19.75 -0.08
C ASP A 668 -12.45 20.68 -0.33
N LEU A 669 -12.43 21.87 0.30
CA LEU A 669 -11.30 22.80 0.19
C LEU A 669 -10.08 22.27 0.95
N CYS A 670 -8.90 22.42 0.34
CA CYS A 670 -7.65 22.19 1.05
C CYS A 670 -7.41 23.28 2.10
N PRO A 671 -6.49 23.10 3.07
CA PRO A 671 -6.25 24.10 4.13
C PRO A 671 -5.93 25.51 3.63
N ASP A 672 -5.12 25.64 2.57
CA ASP A 672 -4.79 26.94 1.97
C ASP A 672 -6.01 27.60 1.31
N ASP A 673 -6.78 26.83 0.55
CA ASP A 673 -8.00 27.33 -0.11
C ASP A 673 -9.08 27.66 0.92
N TYR A 674 -9.20 26.87 2.00
CA TYR A 674 -10.10 27.16 3.10
C TYR A 674 -9.70 28.46 3.80
N ASN A 675 -8.43 28.61 4.17
CA ASN A 675 -7.91 29.82 4.81
C ASN A 675 -8.20 31.07 3.96
N LYS A 676 -7.93 31.00 2.65
CA LYS A 676 -8.26 32.06 1.70
C LYS A 676 -9.76 32.32 1.60
N TYR A 677 -10.56 31.26 1.45
CA TYR A 677 -12.02 31.37 1.30
C TYR A 677 -12.65 32.08 2.50
N VAL A 678 -12.27 31.72 3.73
CA VAL A 678 -12.87 32.33 4.94
C VAL A 678 -12.53 33.83 5.06
N LEU A 679 -11.33 34.24 4.63
CA LEU A 679 -10.92 35.65 4.63
C LEU A 679 -11.62 36.46 3.53
N GLU A 680 -11.91 35.85 2.39
CA GLU A 680 -12.67 36.49 1.28
C GLU A 680 -14.18 36.53 1.54
N HIS A 681 -14.68 35.77 2.51
CA HIS A 681 -16.11 35.71 2.87
C HIS A 681 -16.34 36.11 4.35
N PRO A 682 -16.02 37.36 4.74
CA PRO A 682 -16.28 37.83 6.09
C PRO A 682 -17.79 37.84 6.38
N GLY A 683 -18.16 37.66 7.65
CA GLY A 683 -19.55 37.73 8.09
C GLY A 683 -20.40 36.48 7.84
N LYS A 684 -19.78 35.31 7.63
CA LYS A 684 -20.47 34.04 7.33
C LYS A 684 -20.54 33.04 8.49
N GLY A 685 -20.16 33.45 9.69
CA GLY A 685 -20.13 32.60 10.88
C GLY A 685 -18.96 31.61 10.91
N LEU A 686 -18.03 31.69 9.94
CA LEU A 686 -16.98 30.68 9.71
C LEU A 686 -15.85 30.81 10.75
N TYR A 687 -15.29 29.66 11.14
CA TYR A 687 -14.14 29.56 12.03
C TYR A 687 -12.84 29.54 11.23
N ARG A 688 -11.82 30.29 11.65
CA ARG A 688 -10.49 30.28 11.04
C ARG A 688 -9.39 30.60 12.06
N LEU A 689 -8.14 30.45 11.66
CA LEU A 689 -7.01 31.01 12.41
C LEU A 689 -7.07 32.55 12.38
N PRO A 690 -6.58 33.24 13.44
CA PRO A 690 -6.41 34.69 13.41
C PRO A 690 -5.38 35.07 12.34
N THR A 691 -5.56 36.23 11.70
CA THR A 691 -4.43 36.85 11.00
C THR A 691 -3.40 37.31 12.01
N GLU A 692 -2.17 37.51 11.57
CA GLU A 692 -1.10 38.01 12.42
C GLU A 692 -1.46 39.37 13.05
N ALA A 693 -2.07 40.26 12.27
CA ALA A 693 -2.52 41.56 12.76
C ALA A 693 -3.62 41.44 13.82
N GLU A 694 -4.61 40.56 13.60
CA GLU A 694 -5.66 40.28 14.59
C GLU A 694 -5.07 39.71 15.88
N TRP A 695 -4.12 38.78 15.76
CA TRP A 695 -3.45 38.19 16.91
C TRP A 695 -2.69 39.24 17.72
N GLU A 696 -1.88 40.06 17.04
CA GLU A 696 -1.09 41.11 17.70
C GLU A 696 -2.02 42.11 18.40
N HIS A 697 -3.12 42.50 17.75
CA HIS A 697 -4.07 43.47 18.31
C HIS A 697 -4.73 42.94 19.58
N ALA A 698 -5.16 41.68 19.52
CA ALA A 698 -5.76 40.99 20.66
C ALA A 698 -4.76 40.79 21.81
N ALA A 699 -3.46 40.76 21.53
CA ALA A 699 -2.40 40.61 22.52
C ALA A 699 -1.94 41.93 23.16
N GLN A 700 -2.28 43.11 22.61
CA GLN A 700 -1.76 44.43 23.03
C GLN A 700 -2.00 44.78 24.50
N ASP A 701 -1.09 44.33 25.37
CA ASP A 701 -0.80 44.81 26.74
C ASP A 701 0.44 44.03 27.26
N GLU A 702 1.52 44.73 27.65
CA GLU A 702 2.72 44.08 28.20
C GLU A 702 2.64 44.12 29.74
N GLY A 703 1.98 43.14 30.36
CA GLY A 703 1.76 43.17 31.82
C GLY A 703 1.49 41.84 32.51
N ASP A 704 1.53 40.73 31.78
CA ASP A 704 1.22 39.39 32.32
C ASP A 704 2.46 38.49 32.30
N GLU A 705 2.69 37.79 33.41
CA GLU A 705 3.75 36.78 33.51
C GLU A 705 3.39 35.57 32.63
N PRO A 706 4.20 35.25 31.59
CA PRO A 706 3.90 34.13 30.70
C PRO A 706 4.24 32.79 31.36
N TRP A 707 3.55 31.73 30.94
CA TRP A 707 4.04 30.36 31.16
C TRP A 707 5.28 30.14 30.29
N ARG A 708 6.44 30.02 30.94
CA ARG A 708 7.79 29.97 30.36
C ARG A 708 8.65 28.89 31.03
N ASP A 709 9.90 28.74 30.62
CA ASP A 709 10.80 27.71 31.14
C ASP A 709 10.94 27.74 32.68
N GLN A 710 11.07 28.94 33.25
CA GLN A 710 11.29 29.17 34.69
C GLN A 710 10.09 28.83 35.59
N ASN A 711 8.86 28.93 35.10
CA ASN A 711 7.65 28.76 35.92
C ASN A 711 6.70 27.66 35.41
N SER A 712 6.93 27.09 34.22
CA SER A 712 6.04 26.07 33.66
C SER A 712 6.30 24.66 34.20
N GLY A 713 7.51 24.37 34.71
CA GLY A 713 7.89 22.98 35.00
C GLY A 713 7.98 22.11 33.75
N ASP A 714 8.43 22.73 32.64
CA ASP A 714 8.62 22.12 31.32
C ASP A 714 7.39 21.42 30.73
N ARG A 715 6.22 22.06 30.83
CA ARG A 715 4.95 21.52 30.36
C ARG A 715 3.94 22.60 30.06
N THR A 716 2.90 22.23 29.32
CA THR A 716 1.72 23.10 29.18
C THR A 716 0.92 23.14 30.47
N HIS A 717 0.19 24.24 30.66
CA HIS A 717 -0.74 24.44 31.78
C HIS A 717 -2.16 24.59 31.28
N SER A 718 -3.11 24.39 32.19
CA SER A 718 -4.53 24.64 31.93
C SER A 718 -4.74 26.06 31.39
N VAL A 719 -5.58 26.20 30.37
CA VAL A 719 -5.92 27.51 29.79
C VAL A 719 -6.68 28.42 30.77
N ASP A 720 -7.20 27.86 31.85
CA ASP A 720 -7.85 28.61 32.94
C ASP A 720 -6.84 29.32 33.85
N GLU A 721 -5.56 28.96 33.78
CA GLU A 721 -4.50 29.51 34.61
C GLU A 721 -3.71 30.60 33.89
N GLY A 722 -3.00 31.43 34.66
CA GLY A 722 -2.30 32.61 34.16
C GLY A 722 -3.16 33.88 34.17
N LYS A 723 -2.51 35.02 33.91
CA LYS A 723 -3.16 36.33 33.94
C LYS A 723 -3.62 36.72 32.54
N ALA A 724 -4.79 37.35 32.49
CA ALA A 724 -5.42 37.79 31.26
C ALA A 724 -5.19 39.30 31.04
N ASN A 725 -5.07 39.71 29.78
CA ASN A 725 -4.90 41.11 29.41
C ASN A 725 -6.21 41.91 29.55
N LYS A 726 -6.20 43.20 29.15
CA LYS A 726 -7.38 44.08 29.20
C LYS A 726 -8.65 43.56 28.50
N TYR A 727 -8.51 42.61 27.57
CA TYR A 727 -9.62 41.96 26.87
C TYR A 727 -10.05 40.64 27.51
N GLY A 728 -9.42 40.21 28.60
CA GLY A 728 -9.68 38.92 29.22
C GLY A 728 -8.98 37.75 28.52
N LEU A 729 -7.99 38.03 27.65
CA LEU A 729 -7.27 37.00 26.88
C LEU A 729 -5.90 36.68 27.49
N LYS A 730 -5.56 35.39 27.55
CA LYS A 730 -4.21 34.89 27.91
C LYS A 730 -3.40 34.62 26.65
N MET A 731 -2.59 35.60 26.26
CA MET A 731 -1.92 35.62 24.96
C MET A 731 -0.41 35.33 25.01
N ARG A 732 0.21 35.29 26.21
CA ARG A 732 1.66 35.18 26.38
C ARG A 732 2.05 33.83 27.01
N GLY A 733 2.90 33.07 26.32
CA GLY A 733 3.44 31.79 26.76
C GLY A 733 2.47 30.62 26.64
N ASN A 734 2.76 29.55 27.39
CA ASN A 734 2.11 28.24 27.33
C ASN A 734 2.40 27.55 26.00
N VAL A 735 1.80 27.98 24.89
CA VAL A 735 2.12 27.46 23.54
C VAL A 735 2.22 28.60 22.55
N TRP A 736 3.12 28.45 21.58
CA TRP A 736 3.09 29.20 20.33
C TRP A 736 1.74 28.98 19.64
N GLN A 737 1.29 29.96 18.88
CA GLN A 737 -0.03 29.93 18.26
C GLN A 737 0.06 30.21 16.78
N TRP A 738 -0.42 29.26 15.96
CA TRP A 738 -0.53 29.43 14.52
C TRP A 738 -1.42 30.62 14.14
N CYS A 739 -0.93 31.43 13.19
CA CYS A 739 -1.70 32.48 12.50
C CYS A 739 -1.96 32.06 11.04
N ALA A 740 -2.93 32.70 10.39
CA ALA A 740 -3.28 32.46 8.99
C ALA A 740 -2.17 32.84 8.00
N ASP A 741 -1.30 33.78 8.41
CA ASP A 741 -0.30 34.41 7.56
C ASP A 741 0.89 33.51 7.22
N THR A 742 1.36 33.68 5.99
CA THR A 742 2.66 33.18 5.54
C THR A 742 3.76 34.12 5.97
N TRP A 743 4.81 33.55 6.54
CA TRP A 743 5.97 34.29 7.02
C TRP A 743 6.67 35.01 5.87
N ASP A 744 6.82 36.30 6.05
CA ASP A 744 7.69 37.14 5.24
C ASP A 744 8.26 38.24 6.14
N ARG A 745 9.60 38.32 6.14
CA ARG A 745 10.38 39.28 6.94
C ARG A 745 10.12 40.72 6.49
N GLU A 746 9.82 40.92 5.20
CA GLU A 746 9.67 42.25 4.60
C GLU A 746 8.21 42.72 4.56
N PHE A 747 7.26 41.86 4.93
CA PHE A 747 5.83 42.13 4.84
C PHE A 747 5.44 43.44 5.56
N TRP A 748 5.82 43.59 6.83
CA TRP A 748 5.44 44.77 7.63
C TRP A 748 6.22 46.05 7.30
N LYS A 749 7.33 45.95 6.56
CA LYS A 749 8.09 47.14 6.11
C LYS A 749 7.36 47.92 5.02
N THR A 750 6.48 47.25 4.28
CA THR A 750 5.81 47.83 3.10
C THR A 750 4.28 47.83 3.19
N THR A 751 3.71 46.97 4.05
CA THR A 751 2.26 46.78 4.15
C THR A 751 1.56 47.95 4.84
N LYS A 752 0.46 48.40 4.24
CA LYS A 752 -0.46 49.40 4.77
C LYS A 752 -1.87 49.02 4.34
N GLY A 753 -2.89 49.47 5.07
CA GLY A 753 -4.28 49.35 4.64
C GLY A 753 -5.17 48.66 5.66
N GLN A 754 -6.29 48.12 5.17
CA GLN A 754 -7.36 47.49 5.93
C GLN A 754 -7.17 45.96 5.93
N ASP A 755 -7.26 45.33 7.10
CA ASP A 755 -7.20 43.87 7.31
C ASP A 755 -6.02 43.18 6.57
N PRO A 756 -4.78 43.63 6.79
CA PRO A 756 -3.61 43.08 6.11
C PRO A 756 -3.38 41.60 6.46
N VAL A 757 -3.13 40.79 5.44
CA VAL A 757 -2.80 39.37 5.58
C VAL A 757 -1.92 38.90 4.43
N ASN A 758 -0.91 38.07 4.71
CA ASN A 758 -0.10 37.42 3.68
C ASN A 758 -0.59 36.00 3.40
N LEU A 759 -1.24 35.78 2.25
CA LEU A 759 -1.80 34.48 1.85
C LEU A 759 -0.97 33.76 0.78
N SER A 760 0.34 34.02 0.72
CA SER A 760 1.24 33.22 -0.13
C SER A 760 1.11 31.73 0.22
N THR A 761 0.95 30.86 -0.78
CA THR A 761 0.86 29.40 -0.56
C THR A 761 2.23 28.74 -0.36
N ARG A 762 3.32 29.53 -0.39
CA ARG A 762 4.70 29.05 -0.24
C ARG A 762 5.39 29.78 0.90
N GLY A 763 5.96 29.01 1.83
CA GLY A 763 6.75 29.51 2.95
C GLY A 763 6.29 28.96 4.30
N SER A 764 7.11 29.19 5.32
CA SER A 764 6.76 28.95 6.72
C SER A 764 5.54 29.79 7.14
N ARG A 765 4.86 29.39 8.20
CA ARG A 765 3.66 30.08 8.71
C ARG A 765 3.99 30.85 9.97
N VAL A 766 3.33 31.98 10.14
CA VAL A 766 3.53 32.85 11.30
C VAL A 766 3.04 32.15 12.56
N VAL A 767 3.84 32.24 13.63
CA VAL A 767 3.45 31.90 14.99
C VAL A 767 3.71 33.04 15.94
N ARG A 768 2.87 33.17 16.97
CA ARG A 768 2.95 34.27 17.94
C ARG A 768 2.75 33.78 19.38
N GLY A 769 3.20 34.60 20.34
CA GLY A 769 2.90 34.46 21.77
C GLY A 769 3.96 33.81 22.66
N GLY A 770 4.96 33.13 22.09
CA GLY A 770 5.93 32.38 22.88
C GLY A 770 5.33 31.12 23.50
N SER A 771 6.13 30.34 24.22
CA SER A 771 5.68 29.05 24.78
C SER A 771 6.34 28.72 26.11
N TRP A 772 5.87 27.64 26.74
CA TRP A 772 6.36 27.14 28.03
C TRP A 772 7.87 26.85 28.06
N SER A 773 8.53 26.70 26.91
CA SER A 773 9.93 26.27 26.83
C SER A 773 10.91 27.40 26.55
N LEU A 774 10.47 28.67 26.55
CA LEU A 774 11.32 29.81 26.19
C LEU A 774 11.80 30.57 27.42
N SER A 775 13.04 31.04 27.35
CA SER A 775 13.72 31.79 28.40
C SER A 775 13.91 33.28 28.08
N ASP A 776 13.57 33.72 26.87
CA ASP A 776 13.85 35.07 26.35
C ASP A 776 12.60 35.95 26.39
N ASP A 777 12.66 37.06 27.12
CA ASP A 777 11.54 37.98 27.35
C ASP A 777 11.00 38.59 26.05
N ASP A 778 11.88 38.83 25.07
CA ASP A 778 11.49 39.44 23.80
C ASP A 778 10.51 38.55 23.02
N ARG A 779 10.63 37.23 23.12
CA ARG A 779 9.79 36.27 22.39
C ARG A 779 8.35 36.20 22.90
N PHE A 780 8.07 36.79 24.06
CA PHE A 780 6.73 36.89 24.63
C PHE A 780 6.06 38.25 24.38
N ARG A 781 6.74 39.18 23.69
CA ARG A 781 6.18 40.50 23.38
C ARG A 781 5.17 40.40 22.26
N ALA A 782 4.14 41.25 22.33
CA ALA A 782 3.09 41.26 21.32
C ALA A 782 3.65 41.53 19.92
N ALA A 783 4.73 42.31 19.79
CA ALA A 783 5.37 42.60 18.50
C ALA A 783 6.30 41.48 17.97
N TYR A 784 6.69 40.49 18.79
CA TYR A 784 7.65 39.47 18.35
C TYR A 784 7.00 38.43 17.43
N ARG A 785 7.56 38.28 16.23
CA ARG A 785 7.05 37.35 15.23
C ARG A 785 7.96 36.12 15.17
N GLY A 786 7.37 34.93 15.15
CA GLY A 786 8.07 33.68 14.87
C GLY A 786 7.53 33.01 13.61
N SER A 787 8.26 32.02 13.10
CA SER A 787 7.73 31.13 12.07
C SER A 787 8.19 29.70 12.26
N TYR A 788 7.35 28.79 11.77
CA TYR A 788 7.63 27.36 11.68
C TYR A 788 7.14 26.85 10.33
N ASP A 789 7.68 25.72 9.87
CA ASP A 789 7.17 25.07 8.67
C ASP A 789 5.70 24.68 8.88
N ALA A 790 4.85 24.78 7.84
CA ALA A 790 3.43 24.46 7.96
C ALA A 790 3.17 23.02 8.44
N ASN A 791 4.15 22.12 8.31
CA ASN A 791 4.09 20.73 8.75
C ASN A 791 4.63 20.48 10.16
N ASP A 792 5.26 21.48 10.80
CA ASP A 792 5.87 21.32 12.12
C ASP A 792 4.84 20.98 13.20
N ARG A 793 5.20 20.02 14.07
CA ARG A 793 4.41 19.55 15.21
C ARG A 793 5.25 19.57 16.46
N LEU A 794 5.16 20.66 17.20
CA LEU A 794 5.97 20.85 18.39
C LEU A 794 5.10 20.76 19.65
N SER A 795 5.69 20.23 20.72
CA SER A 795 5.01 20.10 22.02
C SER A 795 4.72 21.44 22.71
N ASN A 796 5.19 22.53 22.13
CA ASN A 796 5.03 23.88 22.60
C ASN A 796 4.29 24.74 21.56
N LEU A 797 3.61 24.13 20.59
CA LEU A 797 2.92 24.79 19.47
C LEU A 797 1.48 24.28 19.33
N GLY A 798 0.53 25.20 19.46
CA GLY A 798 -0.91 25.00 19.31
C GLY A 798 -1.54 26.13 18.49
N PHE A 799 -2.80 26.44 18.73
CA PHE A 799 -3.51 27.48 17.98
C PHE A 799 -4.79 27.98 18.69
N ARG A 800 -5.33 29.08 18.18
CA ARG A 800 -6.60 29.68 18.61
C ARG A 800 -7.46 30.00 17.39
N LEU A 801 -8.72 30.38 17.60
CA LEU A 801 -9.66 30.62 16.50
C LEU A 801 -10.24 32.03 16.52
N VAL A 802 -10.61 32.50 15.33
CA VAL A 802 -11.49 33.64 15.08
C VAL A 802 -12.78 33.14 14.45
N ARG A 803 -13.91 33.79 14.77
CA ARG A 803 -15.21 33.56 14.13
C ARG A 803 -15.65 34.80 13.35
N THR A 804 -16.00 34.63 12.07
CA THR A 804 -16.39 35.76 11.21
C THR A 804 -17.87 36.09 11.39
N GLY A 805 -18.24 37.33 11.76
CA GLY A 805 -19.65 37.78 11.74
C GLY A 805 -20.37 37.99 13.07
N GLU A 806 -19.65 38.23 14.16
CA GLU A 806 -20.22 38.73 15.42
C GLU A 806 -19.71 40.09 15.82
#